data_AF-A0A7Y5VYE1-F1
#
_entry.id   AF-A0A7Y5VYE1-F1
#
_cell.length_a   1.000
_cell.length_b   1.000
_cell.length_c   1.000
_cell.angle_alpha   90.00
_cell.angle_beta   90.00
_cell.angle_gamma   90.00
#
_symmetry.space_group_name_H-M   'P 1'
#
loop_
_entity.id
_entity.type
_entity.pdbx_description
1 polymer ?
#
loop_
_entity_poly.entity_id
_entity_poly.type
_entity_poly.pdbx_seq_one_letter_code
_entity_poly.pdbx_strand_id
1 'polypeptide(L)'
;MTMRPIFTQAALGLLALLAALAFVPVPVQAQQQPQPPAQSPAQPPAQPSENPGRTLESLPPPVRLGVRSDLLRRQRPVVPVLVLVTDEASYIEAIAAWSPRAIYPVLFDDGQLATRENIARFVRAFKPDKIVRWKAGAPDPAAPVQRTARVDAALRRSWGAPPAITQTEMVNAWRQMGLIAPGVVVADENDPAWTAALALAAARAQLIAWVDVRNAINDAMRPDEARDYAQKIEGVLERSGLAWRALGDNLDAITICQNAPPKVLATQGTPPPGDPRRQPAKQGDVFATTDYIGRHDPEGSAERYAWTSQIFGSEAQASYRAMSAIFTMPDRAWLFDGYEDKQPWNAWDATRAGDILKTAKFTVTVDDTPQQSRDDWRTRASKPLDAALIFINSSGNCDFFNLQPGVGKPGDTPMLLRPAAIHIVHSWSAQYPAGRETVCGRWQASGAFAYFGSVQEPYLGAFLPTPAIAERLLAGAPWSAACRIDNYPTWRLNSFGDPLFTLGEPAPRLTADKLPLSNTTDVADDTRAALTSKNIALGLRGLTLQARDDDAARLALAALGKPETVDASVAMEAILPLFRAGNSDGVRRAFEKLDPNAAKDPLLRDALWLVSIPDLRNAPARELLLLLMDNLRVGQEAQDVKDLFDPWVRVFGKADALARLENAAGSVKDQRQAGEIREFVTSKH
;
A
#
# COMPACT_ATOMS: atom_id res chain seq x y z
N MET A 1 35.65 -49.50 9.10
CA MET A 1 34.59 -50.52 8.99
C MET A 1 33.28 -49.78 8.81
N THR A 2 32.93 -49.42 7.57
CA THR A 2 32.17 -50.20 6.54
C THR A 2 30.67 -50.13 6.80
N MET A 3 29.79 -49.73 5.90
CA MET A 3 29.87 -49.32 4.49
C MET A 3 28.53 -48.67 4.11
N ARG A 4 28.55 -47.74 3.15
CA ARG A 4 27.38 -47.32 2.34
C ARG A 4 26.90 -48.48 1.44
N PRO A 5 25.79 -48.30 0.71
CA PRO A 5 25.99 -48.20 -0.73
C PRO A 5 25.28 -47.03 -1.42
N ILE A 6 25.89 -46.69 -2.56
CA ILE A 6 25.49 -45.81 -3.66
C ILE A 6 24.96 -46.70 -4.80
N PHE A 7 24.30 -46.10 -5.80
CA PHE A 7 24.04 -46.50 -7.21
C PHE A 7 22.51 -46.46 -7.51
N THR A 8 21.95 -45.83 -8.55
CA THR A 8 22.47 -45.06 -9.71
C THR A 8 21.33 -44.29 -10.38
N GLN A 9 21.67 -43.22 -11.11
CA GLN A 9 20.82 -42.52 -12.09
C GLN A 9 20.63 -43.30 -13.40
N ALA A 10 19.47 -43.11 -14.05
CA ALA A 10 19.22 -42.97 -15.51
C ALA A 10 17.70 -43.13 -15.74
N ALA A 11 16.99 -42.54 -16.71
CA ALA A 11 17.12 -41.42 -17.63
C ALA A 11 15.78 -41.36 -18.43
N LEU A 12 15.42 -40.19 -18.95
CA LEU A 12 14.47 -39.92 -20.05
C LEU A 12 12.95 -40.18 -19.88
N GLY A 13 12.16 -39.21 -20.36
CA GLY A 13 10.91 -39.51 -21.09
C GLY A 13 9.78 -38.49 -20.97
N LEU A 14 9.66 -37.62 -21.96
CA LEU A 14 8.64 -36.58 -22.19
C LEU A 14 7.31 -37.16 -22.77
N LEU A 15 6.27 -36.30 -22.89
CA LEU A 15 4.93 -36.43 -23.53
C LEU A 15 3.78 -37.03 -22.68
N ALA A 16 2.57 -36.46 -22.50
CA ALA A 16 1.65 -35.55 -23.22
C ALA A 16 0.43 -36.27 -23.88
N LEU A 17 -0.76 -35.81 -23.45
CA LEU A 17 -2.08 -35.67 -24.11
C LEU A 17 -2.92 -36.87 -24.64
N LEU A 18 -4.14 -36.95 -24.07
CA LEU A 18 -5.50 -37.02 -24.68
C LEU A 18 -6.01 -38.24 -25.50
N ALA A 19 -7.24 -38.65 -25.10
CA ALA A 19 -8.42 -39.09 -25.88
C ALA A 19 -8.87 -40.57 -25.78
N ALA A 20 -10.16 -40.78 -25.50
CA ALA A 20 -11.06 -41.62 -26.31
C ALA A 20 -12.53 -41.58 -25.83
N LEU A 21 -13.43 -41.43 -26.79
CA LEU A 21 -14.89 -41.44 -26.72
C LEU A 21 -15.43 -42.73 -27.36
N ALA A 22 -16.67 -43.07 -26.97
CA ALA A 22 -17.73 -43.75 -27.73
C ALA A 22 -17.74 -45.31 -27.83
N PHE A 23 -18.90 -45.86 -27.45
CA PHE A 23 -19.43 -47.14 -27.89
C PHE A 23 -20.78 -46.90 -28.59
N VAL A 24 -20.96 -47.55 -29.75
CA VAL A 24 -22.16 -47.58 -30.60
C VAL A 24 -22.69 -49.02 -30.60
N PRO A 25 -24.02 -49.26 -30.70
CA PRO A 25 -24.53 -50.50 -31.26
C PRO A 25 -25.28 -50.31 -32.59
N VAL A 26 -25.17 -51.35 -33.43
CA VAL A 26 -25.66 -51.55 -34.81
C VAL A 26 -26.97 -52.39 -34.79
N PRO A 27 -27.82 -52.37 -35.85
CA PRO A 27 -29.29 -52.42 -35.73
C PRO A 27 -29.94 -53.77 -36.13
N VAL A 28 -31.27 -53.86 -35.96
CA VAL A 28 -32.13 -54.92 -36.53
C VAL A 28 -33.18 -54.29 -37.45
N GLN A 29 -33.28 -54.82 -38.67
CA GLN A 29 -34.20 -54.45 -39.74
C GLN A 29 -35.63 -54.97 -39.51
N ALA A 30 -36.62 -54.15 -39.83
CA ALA A 30 -37.98 -54.58 -40.16
C ALA A 30 -38.52 -53.76 -41.35
N GLN A 31 -39.31 -54.42 -42.18
CA GLN A 31 -39.67 -54.09 -43.56
C GLN A 31 -40.57 -52.84 -43.73
N GLN A 32 -40.42 -52.23 -44.92
CA GLN A 32 -41.16 -51.07 -45.43
C GLN A 32 -42.63 -51.40 -45.78
N GLN A 33 -43.53 -50.47 -45.47
CA GLN A 33 -44.78 -50.24 -46.20
C GLN A 33 -44.78 -48.79 -46.76
N PRO A 34 -45.27 -48.54 -47.99
CA PRO A 34 -45.26 -47.21 -48.59
C PRO A 34 -46.60 -46.47 -48.40
N GLN A 35 -46.56 -45.22 -47.92
CA GLN A 35 -47.71 -44.30 -47.84
C GLN A 35 -47.26 -42.81 -47.92
N PRO A 36 -48.15 -41.85 -48.26
CA PRO A 36 -48.00 -40.83 -49.33
C PRO A 36 -47.25 -39.55 -48.90
N PRO A 37 -46.99 -38.57 -49.81
CA PRO A 37 -46.11 -37.44 -49.51
C PRO A 37 -46.72 -36.52 -48.44
N ALA A 38 -46.20 -36.59 -47.22
CA ALA A 38 -46.57 -35.72 -46.11
C ALA A 38 -45.59 -34.55 -45.98
N GLN A 39 -46.17 -33.39 -45.72
CA GLN A 39 -45.56 -32.08 -45.57
C GLN A 39 -44.41 -32.06 -44.55
N SER A 40 -43.37 -31.28 -44.84
CA SER A 40 -42.25 -31.04 -43.92
C SER A 40 -42.76 -30.53 -42.57
N PRO A 41 -42.32 -31.11 -41.43
CA PRO A 41 -42.68 -30.63 -40.11
C PRO A 41 -42.09 -29.23 -39.87
N ALA A 42 -42.93 -28.32 -39.38
CA ALA A 42 -42.52 -27.00 -38.93
C ALA A 42 -41.43 -27.09 -37.85
N GLN A 43 -40.39 -26.27 -37.98
CA GLN A 43 -39.38 -26.08 -36.94
C GLN A 43 -40.06 -25.62 -35.63
N PRO A 44 -39.67 -26.17 -34.47
CA PRO A 44 -40.11 -25.63 -33.19
C PRO A 44 -39.64 -24.17 -33.07
N PRO A 45 -40.47 -23.27 -32.51
CA PRO A 45 -40.06 -21.88 -32.29
C PRO A 45 -38.82 -21.86 -31.41
N ALA A 46 -37.80 -21.10 -31.85
CA ALA A 46 -36.58 -20.89 -31.10
C ALA A 46 -36.92 -20.40 -29.68
N GLN A 47 -36.50 -21.17 -28.67
CA GLN A 47 -36.51 -20.68 -27.30
C GLN A 47 -35.62 -19.43 -27.24
N PRO A 48 -36.10 -18.31 -26.67
CA PRO A 48 -35.25 -17.16 -26.40
C PRO A 48 -34.10 -17.61 -25.50
N SER A 49 -32.87 -17.24 -25.87
CA SER A 49 -31.71 -17.45 -25.01
C SER A 49 -31.93 -16.72 -23.68
N GLU A 50 -32.10 -17.46 -22.59
CA GLU A 50 -32.09 -16.95 -21.21
C GLU A 50 -30.66 -16.58 -20.81
N ASN A 51 -30.19 -15.45 -21.30
CA ASN A 51 -29.22 -14.59 -20.64
C ASN A 51 -29.28 -13.24 -21.36
N PRO A 52 -30.15 -12.30 -20.95
CA PRO A 52 -30.04 -10.94 -21.44
C PRO A 52 -28.64 -10.45 -21.06
N GLY A 53 -27.82 -10.16 -22.07
CA GLY A 53 -26.41 -9.82 -21.87
C GLY A 53 -26.27 -8.72 -20.84
N ARG A 54 -25.56 -8.99 -19.74
CA ARG A 54 -25.23 -7.98 -18.74
C ARG A 54 -24.42 -6.87 -19.42
N THR A 55 -25.00 -5.70 -19.61
CA THR A 55 -24.28 -4.51 -20.07
C THR A 55 -23.53 -3.89 -18.90
N LEU A 56 -22.52 -3.04 -19.17
CA LEU A 56 -21.76 -2.34 -18.13
C LEU A 56 -22.67 -1.49 -17.22
N GLU A 57 -23.73 -0.93 -17.81
CA GLU A 57 -24.75 -0.11 -17.14
C GLU A 57 -25.67 -0.95 -16.23
N SER A 58 -25.74 -2.26 -16.41
CA SER A 58 -26.49 -3.16 -15.54
C SER A 58 -25.72 -3.56 -14.27
N LEU A 59 -24.41 -3.28 -14.21
CA LEU A 59 -23.58 -3.60 -13.05
C LEU A 59 -23.77 -2.56 -11.93
N PRO A 60 -23.66 -2.98 -10.65
CA PRO A 60 -23.64 -2.05 -9.53
C PRO A 60 -22.52 -1.00 -9.68
N PRO A 61 -22.73 0.26 -9.25
CA PRO A 61 -21.75 1.33 -9.42
C PRO A 61 -20.31 0.98 -8.98
N PRO A 62 -20.05 0.34 -7.83
CA PRO A 62 -18.69 -0.05 -7.44
C PRO A 62 -18.00 -0.96 -8.47
N VAL A 63 -18.74 -1.93 -9.01
CA VAL A 63 -18.22 -2.90 -9.98
C VAL A 63 -18.03 -2.22 -11.34
N ARG A 64 -18.95 -1.33 -11.74
CA ARG A 64 -18.83 -0.53 -12.96
C ARG A 64 -17.54 0.30 -12.96
N LEU A 65 -17.26 1.00 -11.86
CA LEU A 65 -16.05 1.78 -11.70
C LEU A 65 -14.80 0.89 -11.78
N GLY A 66 -14.86 -0.27 -11.12
CA GLY A 66 -13.84 -1.30 -11.16
C GLY A 66 -13.51 -1.77 -12.58
N VAL A 67 -14.53 -2.15 -13.35
CA VAL A 67 -14.38 -2.58 -14.76
C VAL A 67 -13.74 -1.49 -15.61
N ARG A 68 -14.14 -0.22 -15.44
CA ARG A 68 -13.55 0.91 -16.18
C ARG A 68 -12.07 1.12 -15.83
N SER A 69 -11.73 1.06 -14.55
CA SER A 69 -10.34 1.17 -14.08
C SER A 69 -9.48 0.00 -14.59
N ASP A 70 -10.01 -1.21 -14.53
CA ASP A 70 -9.31 -2.43 -14.93
C ASP A 70 -9.09 -2.50 -16.45
N LEU A 71 -10.09 -2.08 -17.24
CA LEU A 71 -10.01 -2.04 -18.70
C LEU A 71 -8.90 -1.09 -19.17
N LEU A 72 -8.79 0.10 -18.58
CA LEU A 72 -7.68 1.03 -18.85
C LEU A 72 -6.32 0.39 -18.56
N ARG A 73 -6.20 -0.29 -17.42
CA ARG A 73 -4.97 -0.97 -17.01
C ARG A 73 -4.59 -2.12 -17.95
N ARG A 74 -5.56 -2.87 -18.47
CA ARG A 74 -5.33 -3.97 -19.43
C ARG A 74 -5.01 -3.48 -20.84
N GLN A 75 -5.54 -2.34 -21.25
CA GLN A 75 -5.32 -1.78 -22.59
C GLN A 75 -3.95 -1.12 -22.75
N ARG A 76 -3.28 -0.77 -21.65
CA ARG A 76 -1.97 -0.11 -21.68
C ARG A 76 -0.89 -1.07 -21.21
N PRO A 77 -0.14 -1.68 -22.14
CA PRO A 77 0.88 -2.65 -21.75
C PRO A 77 2.08 -1.93 -21.11
N VAL A 78 2.77 -2.67 -20.25
CA VAL A 78 3.83 -2.16 -19.38
C VAL A 78 5.18 -2.58 -19.92
N VAL A 79 6.09 -1.63 -20.10
CA VAL A 79 7.51 -1.95 -20.30
C VAL A 79 8.10 -2.34 -18.94
N PRO A 80 8.70 -3.53 -18.78
CA PRO A 80 9.18 -4.04 -17.50
C PRO A 80 10.52 -3.42 -17.08
N VAL A 81 10.64 -2.09 -17.20
CA VAL A 81 11.83 -1.33 -16.80
C VAL A 81 11.42 -0.34 -15.73
N LEU A 82 12.11 -0.37 -14.59
CA LEU A 82 11.96 0.67 -13.57
C LEU A 82 12.92 1.81 -13.86
N VAL A 83 12.38 3.02 -14.00
CA VAL A 83 13.15 4.25 -14.20
C VAL A 83 13.31 4.98 -12.87
N LEU A 84 14.55 5.21 -12.47
CA LEU A 84 14.90 5.99 -11.29
C LEU A 84 15.34 7.39 -11.72
N VAL A 85 14.72 8.41 -11.12
CA VAL A 85 15.02 9.83 -11.34
C VAL A 85 15.43 10.50 -10.03
N THR A 86 16.17 11.61 -10.11
CA THR A 86 16.66 12.34 -8.92
C THR A 86 15.99 13.69 -8.73
N ASP A 87 15.21 14.16 -9.71
CA ASP A 87 14.65 15.51 -9.74
C ASP A 87 13.28 15.56 -10.43
N GLU A 88 12.52 16.61 -10.11
CA GLU A 88 11.16 16.81 -10.61
C GLU A 88 11.09 16.94 -12.13
N ALA A 89 12.07 17.59 -12.77
CA ALA A 89 12.08 17.80 -14.21
C ALA A 89 12.19 16.46 -14.94
N SER A 90 13.09 15.60 -14.48
CA SER A 90 13.26 14.24 -14.97
C SER A 90 12.01 13.40 -14.71
N TYR A 91 11.34 13.57 -13.56
CA TYR A 91 10.08 12.88 -13.30
C TYR A 91 8.98 13.27 -14.31
N ILE A 92 8.78 14.58 -14.53
CA ILE A 92 7.78 15.10 -15.48
C ILE A 92 8.04 14.56 -16.88
N GLU A 93 9.28 14.63 -17.37
CA GLU A 93 9.62 14.18 -18.72
C GLU A 93 9.55 12.65 -18.86
N ALA A 94 9.91 11.89 -17.83
CA ALA A 94 9.79 10.44 -17.85
C ALA A 94 8.33 9.99 -17.97
N ILE A 95 7.39 10.67 -17.30
CA ILE A 95 5.95 10.41 -17.45
C ILE A 95 5.42 10.94 -18.79
N ALA A 96 5.90 12.10 -19.25
CA ALA A 96 5.49 12.64 -20.54
C ALA A 96 5.84 11.74 -21.73
N ALA A 97 6.89 10.92 -21.59
CA ALA A 97 7.32 9.93 -22.58
C ALA A 97 6.49 8.63 -22.57
N TRP A 98 5.53 8.49 -21.64
CA TRP A 98 4.50 7.45 -21.75
C TRP A 98 3.66 7.65 -23.01
N SER A 99 2.95 6.61 -23.42
CA SER A 99 2.00 6.69 -24.53
C SER A 99 0.78 5.81 -24.25
N PRO A 100 -0.31 5.91 -25.05
CA PRO A 100 -1.41 4.95 -24.98
C PRO A 100 -0.95 3.49 -25.20
N ARG A 101 0.22 3.28 -25.83
CA ARG A 101 0.74 1.95 -26.19
C ARG A 101 1.79 1.41 -25.25
N ALA A 102 2.32 2.21 -24.33
CA ALA A 102 3.38 1.79 -23.42
C ALA A 102 3.49 2.73 -22.22
N ILE A 103 3.56 2.15 -21.02
CA ILE A 103 3.88 2.85 -19.77
C ILE A 103 4.94 2.05 -18.98
N TYR A 104 5.61 2.70 -18.03
CA TYR A 104 6.62 2.06 -17.17
C TYR A 104 6.72 2.80 -15.83
N PRO A 105 7.07 2.12 -14.74
CA PRO A 105 7.17 2.79 -13.44
C PRO A 105 8.34 3.77 -13.38
N VAL A 106 8.10 4.91 -12.74
CA VAL A 106 9.10 5.96 -12.49
C VAL A 106 9.11 6.27 -11.00
N LEU A 107 10.26 6.10 -10.33
CA LEU A 107 10.42 6.39 -8.90
C LEU A 107 11.55 7.38 -8.67
N PHE A 108 11.42 8.19 -7.61
CA PHE A 108 12.53 9.02 -7.14
C PHE A 108 13.54 8.19 -6.37
N ASP A 109 14.82 8.43 -6.62
CA ASP A 109 15.93 8.03 -5.76
C ASP A 109 16.62 9.31 -5.25
N ASP A 110 16.15 9.81 -4.12
CA ASP A 110 16.67 11.01 -3.44
C ASP A 110 17.91 10.72 -2.56
N GLY A 111 18.42 9.47 -2.61
CA GLY A 111 19.55 8.99 -1.81
C GLY A 111 19.21 8.60 -0.37
N GLN A 112 18.01 8.94 0.13
CA GLN A 112 17.60 8.62 1.50
C GLN A 112 17.33 7.12 1.67
N LEU A 113 17.62 6.60 2.87
CA LEU A 113 17.44 5.18 3.18
C LEU A 113 15.97 4.73 3.00
N ALA A 114 15.01 5.54 3.48
CA ALA A 114 13.59 5.23 3.39
C ALA A 114 13.08 5.13 1.94
N THR A 115 13.50 6.06 1.08
CA THR A 115 13.16 6.05 -0.35
C THR A 115 13.74 4.83 -1.03
N ARG A 116 14.98 4.46 -0.68
CA ARG A 116 15.63 3.26 -1.21
C ARG A 116 14.93 1.96 -0.83
N GLU A 117 14.47 1.87 0.41
CA GLU A 117 13.67 0.73 0.85
C GLU A 117 12.33 0.66 0.14
N ASN A 118 11.69 1.80 -0.14
CA ASN A 118 10.48 1.85 -0.97
C ASN A 118 10.75 1.38 -2.41
N ILE A 119 11.86 1.78 -3.02
CA ILE A 119 12.29 1.25 -4.33
C ILE A 119 12.47 -0.27 -4.24
N ALA A 120 13.21 -0.78 -3.24
CA ALA A 120 13.46 -2.21 -3.09
C ALA A 120 12.15 -3.00 -2.89
N ARG A 121 11.20 -2.48 -2.11
CA ARG A 121 9.85 -3.06 -1.96
C ARG A 121 9.15 -3.14 -3.31
N PHE A 122 9.12 -2.02 -4.03
CA PHE A 122 8.50 -1.95 -5.34
C PHE A 122 9.15 -2.95 -6.31
N VAL A 123 10.48 -3.07 -6.35
CA VAL A 123 11.20 -4.02 -7.21
C VAL A 123 10.84 -5.47 -6.88
N ARG A 124 10.68 -5.84 -5.59
CA ARG A 124 10.23 -7.19 -5.21
C ARG A 124 8.82 -7.51 -5.69
N ALA A 125 7.92 -6.53 -5.68
CA ALA A 125 6.55 -6.70 -6.14
C ALA A 125 6.42 -6.66 -7.67
N PHE A 126 7.03 -5.66 -8.31
CA PHE A 126 6.94 -5.42 -9.73
C PHE A 126 7.83 -6.36 -10.55
N LYS A 127 8.99 -6.80 -10.03
CA LYS A 127 9.95 -7.67 -10.72
C LYS A 127 10.29 -7.13 -12.12
N PRO A 128 10.97 -5.97 -12.21
CA PRO A 128 11.41 -5.41 -13.48
C PRO A 128 12.52 -6.29 -14.11
N ASP A 129 12.57 -6.31 -15.44
CA ASP A 129 13.66 -6.91 -16.20
C ASP A 129 14.94 -6.06 -16.13
N LYS A 130 14.78 -4.73 -16.00
CA LYS A 130 15.89 -3.77 -15.89
C LYS A 130 15.54 -2.64 -14.93
N ILE A 131 16.54 -2.13 -14.22
CA ILE A 131 16.42 -0.90 -13.43
C ILE A 131 17.42 0.10 -14.01
N VAL A 132 16.94 1.27 -14.39
CA VAL A 132 17.79 2.29 -15.00
C VAL A 132 17.71 3.61 -14.26
N ARG A 133 18.82 4.33 -14.23
CA ARG A 133 18.86 5.74 -13.87
C ARG A 133 18.66 6.58 -15.12
N TRP A 134 17.85 7.62 -15.00
CA TRP A 134 17.59 8.53 -16.09
C TRP A 134 17.52 9.97 -15.61
N LYS A 135 17.99 10.88 -16.45
CA LYS A 135 17.91 12.31 -16.25
C LYS A 135 17.45 12.96 -17.55
N ALA A 136 16.49 13.87 -17.45
CA ALA A 136 16.09 14.66 -18.60
C ALA A 136 17.27 15.52 -19.10
N GLY A 137 17.28 15.81 -20.40
CA GLY A 137 18.15 16.84 -20.95
C GLY A 137 17.83 18.23 -20.38
N ALA A 138 18.56 19.24 -20.84
CA ALA A 138 18.19 20.62 -20.51
C ALA A 138 16.74 20.88 -20.95
N PRO A 139 15.91 21.51 -20.09
CA PRO A 139 14.54 21.82 -20.45
C PRO A 139 14.53 22.71 -21.69
N ASP A 140 13.54 22.52 -22.56
CA ASP A 140 13.29 23.44 -23.68
C ASP A 140 13.15 24.87 -23.11
N PRO A 141 13.93 25.87 -23.58
CA PRO A 141 13.77 27.25 -23.15
C PRO A 141 12.36 27.81 -23.36
N ALA A 142 11.58 27.23 -24.28
CA ALA A 142 10.18 27.57 -24.52
C ALA A 142 9.19 26.83 -23.59
N ALA A 143 9.66 25.91 -22.74
CA ALA A 143 8.79 25.20 -21.81
C ALA A 143 8.16 26.16 -20.80
N PRO A 144 6.90 25.92 -20.38
CA PRO A 144 6.27 26.74 -19.35
C PRO A 144 7.10 26.77 -18.07
N VAL A 145 7.24 27.95 -17.46
CA VAL A 145 7.95 28.09 -16.18
C VAL A 145 7.09 27.55 -15.03
N GLN A 146 5.77 27.78 -15.09
CA GLN A 146 4.83 27.33 -14.06
C GLN A 146 4.75 25.80 -14.01
N ARG A 147 4.75 25.24 -12.79
CA ARG A 147 4.71 23.79 -12.58
C ARG A 147 3.42 23.17 -13.10
N THR A 148 2.27 23.78 -12.82
CA THR A 148 0.95 23.33 -13.30
C THR A 148 0.92 23.15 -14.81
N ALA A 149 1.40 24.14 -15.57
CA ALA A 149 1.45 24.08 -17.02
C ALA A 149 2.39 22.98 -17.54
N ARG A 150 3.54 22.74 -16.89
CA ARG A 150 4.46 21.63 -17.25
C ARG A 150 3.83 20.26 -16.98
N VAL A 151 3.15 20.11 -15.84
CA VAL A 151 2.46 18.87 -15.44
C VAL A 151 1.31 18.58 -16.41
N ASP A 152 0.48 19.56 -16.72
CA ASP A 152 -0.62 19.38 -17.68
C ASP A 152 -0.10 19.06 -19.09
N ALA A 153 0.98 19.71 -19.52
CA ALA A 153 1.63 19.40 -20.80
C ALA A 153 2.20 17.98 -20.84
N ALA A 154 2.78 17.49 -19.74
CA ALA A 154 3.24 16.11 -19.61
C ALA A 154 2.07 15.11 -19.65
N LEU A 155 0.96 15.40 -18.96
CA LEU A 155 -0.26 14.59 -19.04
C LEU A 155 -0.75 14.47 -20.48
N ARG A 156 -0.86 15.58 -21.22
CA ARG A 156 -1.30 15.55 -22.63
C ARG A 156 -0.35 14.74 -23.52
N ARG A 157 0.97 14.96 -23.40
CA ARG A 157 1.99 14.22 -24.14
C ARG A 157 1.95 12.72 -23.85
N SER A 158 1.68 12.32 -22.59
CA SER A 158 1.58 10.91 -22.19
C SER A 158 0.47 10.12 -22.89
N TRP A 159 -0.47 10.85 -23.52
CA TRP A 159 -1.57 10.31 -24.31
C TRP A 159 -1.43 10.62 -25.81
N GLY A 160 -0.28 11.13 -26.25
CA GLY A 160 -0.01 11.52 -27.63
C GLY A 160 -0.78 12.77 -28.10
N ALA A 161 -1.33 13.54 -27.17
CA ALA A 161 -2.04 14.78 -27.47
C ALA A 161 -1.08 15.99 -27.50
N PRO A 162 -1.38 17.05 -28.28
CA PRO A 162 -0.57 18.26 -28.28
C PRO A 162 -0.55 18.91 -26.87
N PRO A 163 0.58 19.47 -26.42
CA PRO A 163 0.73 19.95 -25.04
C PRO A 163 -0.11 21.19 -24.69
N ALA A 164 -0.60 21.92 -25.70
CA ALA A 164 -1.32 23.18 -25.55
C ALA A 164 -2.84 23.06 -25.60
N ILE A 165 -3.40 21.84 -25.74
CA ILE A 165 -4.87 21.68 -25.78
C ILE A 165 -5.50 21.92 -24.41
N THR A 166 -6.74 22.38 -24.41
CA THR A 166 -7.55 22.56 -23.21
C THR A 166 -7.91 21.22 -22.56
N GLN A 167 -8.37 21.28 -21.30
CA GLN A 167 -8.87 20.12 -20.58
C GLN A 167 -10.09 19.48 -21.26
N THR A 168 -11.00 20.28 -21.82
CA THR A 168 -12.17 19.79 -22.56
C THR A 168 -11.76 19.06 -23.85
N GLU A 169 -10.77 19.59 -24.58
CA GLU A 169 -10.21 18.93 -25.75
C GLU A 169 -9.53 17.60 -25.37
N MET A 170 -8.85 17.55 -24.21
CA MET A 170 -8.27 16.31 -23.69
C MET A 170 -9.34 15.25 -23.39
N VAL A 171 -10.46 15.64 -22.76
CA VAL A 171 -11.61 14.74 -22.54
C VAL A 171 -12.16 14.21 -23.87
N ASN A 172 -12.27 15.07 -24.89
CA ASN A 172 -12.72 14.66 -26.22
C ASN A 172 -11.72 13.70 -26.89
N ALA A 173 -10.42 13.92 -26.72
CA ALA A 173 -9.40 13.00 -27.22
C ALA A 173 -9.50 11.62 -26.57
N TRP A 174 -9.72 11.54 -25.25
CA TRP A 174 -9.99 10.27 -24.57
C TRP A 174 -11.26 9.60 -25.07
N ARG A 175 -12.36 10.34 -25.26
CA ARG A 175 -13.61 9.81 -25.81
C ARG A 175 -13.42 9.21 -27.21
N GLN A 176 -12.62 9.85 -28.07
CA GLN A 176 -12.27 9.31 -29.40
C GLN A 176 -11.46 8.01 -29.32
N MET A 177 -10.74 7.78 -28.23
CA MET A 177 -10.06 6.51 -27.93
C MET A 177 -10.99 5.47 -27.27
N GLY A 178 -12.28 5.78 -27.11
CA GLY A 178 -13.23 4.92 -26.41
C GLY A 178 -13.08 4.95 -24.88
N LEU A 179 -12.39 5.95 -24.35
CA LEU A 179 -12.12 6.10 -22.92
C LEU A 179 -13.02 7.16 -22.30
N ILE A 180 -13.45 6.90 -21.07
CA ILE A 180 -14.19 7.84 -20.25
C ILE A 180 -13.45 7.95 -18.93
N ALA A 181 -13.03 9.17 -18.58
CA ALA A 181 -12.32 9.45 -17.34
C ALA A 181 -13.10 8.89 -16.13
N PRO A 182 -12.51 8.00 -15.31
CA PRO A 182 -13.19 7.38 -14.16
C PRO A 182 -13.28 8.30 -12.94
N GLY A 183 -12.57 9.42 -12.96
CA GLY A 183 -12.51 10.34 -11.83
C GLY A 183 -11.61 11.54 -12.08
N VAL A 184 -11.39 12.29 -11.01
CA VAL A 184 -10.51 13.47 -10.96
C VAL A 184 -9.42 13.28 -9.90
N VAL A 185 -8.27 13.90 -10.13
CA VAL A 185 -7.18 13.99 -9.16
C VAL A 185 -7.01 15.44 -8.76
N VAL A 186 -7.06 15.72 -7.46
CA VAL A 186 -6.90 17.06 -6.91
C VAL A 186 -5.43 17.25 -6.53
N ALA A 187 -4.85 18.40 -6.89
CA ALA A 187 -3.46 18.74 -6.62
C ALA A 187 -3.30 20.23 -6.34
N ASP A 188 -2.22 20.59 -5.65
CA ASP A 188 -1.74 21.97 -5.49
C ASP A 188 -0.34 22.05 -6.09
N GLU A 189 -0.03 23.15 -6.76
CA GLU A 189 1.29 23.38 -7.32
C GLU A 189 2.39 23.42 -6.25
N ASN A 190 2.06 23.82 -5.02
CA ASN A 190 3.01 23.99 -3.91
C ASN A 190 3.08 22.75 -3.00
N ASP A 191 2.27 21.72 -3.26
CA ASP A 191 2.26 20.50 -2.46
C ASP A 191 3.03 19.38 -3.17
N PRO A 192 4.07 18.79 -2.55
CA PRO A 192 4.92 17.78 -3.19
C PRO A 192 4.18 16.50 -3.63
N ALA A 193 2.96 16.26 -3.14
CA ALA A 193 2.14 15.13 -3.57
C ALA A 193 1.59 15.28 -5.00
N TRP A 194 1.79 16.41 -5.69
CA TRP A 194 1.47 16.58 -7.12
C TRP A 194 2.12 15.50 -8.01
N THR A 195 3.22 14.88 -7.58
CA THR A 195 3.88 13.79 -8.34
C THR A 195 2.99 12.56 -8.48
N ALA A 196 2.18 12.25 -7.45
CA ALA A 196 1.14 11.24 -7.53
C ALA A 196 0.01 11.68 -8.47
N ALA A 197 -0.34 12.98 -8.45
CA ALA A 197 -1.37 13.52 -9.31
C ALA A 197 -1.07 13.31 -10.79
N LEU A 198 0.14 13.67 -11.22
CA LEU A 198 0.60 13.44 -12.59
C LEU A 198 0.57 11.95 -12.95
N ALA A 199 1.11 11.08 -12.09
CA ALA A 199 1.17 9.65 -12.38
C ALA A 199 -0.21 9.02 -12.52
N LEU A 200 -1.15 9.29 -11.60
CA LEU A 200 -2.50 8.76 -11.63
C LEU A 200 -3.30 9.30 -12.82
N ALA A 201 -3.24 10.61 -13.05
CA ALA A 201 -3.89 11.24 -14.21
C ALA A 201 -3.38 10.66 -15.53
N ALA A 202 -2.05 10.53 -15.67
CA ALA A 202 -1.43 9.97 -16.85
C ALA A 202 -1.78 8.49 -17.02
N ALA A 203 -1.81 7.69 -15.95
CA ALA A 203 -2.09 6.25 -16.03
C ALA A 203 -3.57 5.94 -16.31
N ARG A 204 -4.49 6.66 -15.67
CA ARG A 204 -5.93 6.31 -15.59
C ARG A 204 -6.85 7.24 -16.38
N ALA A 205 -6.28 8.10 -17.24
CA ALA A 205 -7.04 9.09 -18.01
C ALA A 205 -7.94 9.95 -17.10
N GLN A 206 -7.36 10.48 -16.01
CA GLN A 206 -8.07 11.34 -15.07
C GLN A 206 -7.72 12.81 -15.29
N LEU A 207 -8.67 13.67 -14.96
CA LEU A 207 -8.47 15.11 -14.94
C LEU A 207 -7.63 15.52 -13.73
N ILE A 208 -6.83 16.58 -13.86
CA ILE A 208 -6.20 17.24 -12.72
C ILE A 208 -7.02 18.49 -12.36
N ALA A 209 -7.45 18.56 -11.10
CA ALA A 209 -8.08 19.72 -10.48
C ALA A 209 -7.02 20.44 -9.63
N TRP A 210 -6.52 21.57 -10.12
CA TRP A 210 -5.60 22.43 -9.37
C TRP A 210 -6.41 23.25 -8.34
N VAL A 211 -6.44 22.78 -7.10
CA VAL A 211 -7.23 23.36 -6.00
C VAL A 211 -6.36 23.41 -4.76
N ASP A 212 -6.19 24.59 -4.17
CA ASP A 212 -5.38 24.80 -2.98
C ASP A 212 -6.11 24.39 -1.69
N VAL A 213 -5.33 23.91 -0.72
CA VAL A 213 -5.77 23.66 0.65
C VAL A 213 -4.55 23.71 1.57
N ARG A 214 -4.74 24.00 2.85
CA ARG A 214 -3.65 24.06 3.81
C ARG A 214 -2.89 22.73 3.89
N ASN A 215 -1.57 22.78 3.71
CA ASN A 215 -0.70 21.62 3.91
C ASN A 215 -0.54 21.33 5.42
N ALA A 216 -1.38 20.45 5.96
CA ALA A 216 -1.43 20.09 7.37
C ALA A 216 -2.03 18.69 7.60
N ILE A 217 -1.34 17.66 7.09
CA ILE A 217 -1.77 16.25 7.07
C ILE A 217 -2.08 15.59 8.44
N ASN A 218 -1.80 16.25 9.56
CA ASN A 218 -2.15 15.75 10.90
C ASN A 218 -3.25 16.58 11.59
N ASP A 219 -3.74 17.64 10.95
CA ASP A 219 -4.70 18.57 11.52
C ASP A 219 -6.14 18.24 11.09
N ALA A 220 -7.09 19.12 11.44
CA ALA A 220 -8.44 19.13 10.92
C ALA A 220 -8.73 20.44 10.18
N MET A 221 -9.50 20.37 9.08
CA MET A 221 -10.13 21.52 8.45
C MET A 221 -11.29 22.02 9.32
N ARG A 222 -11.52 23.33 9.29
CA ARG A 222 -12.79 23.88 9.79
C ARG A 222 -13.94 23.59 8.80
N PRO A 223 -15.22 23.62 9.22
CA PRO A 223 -16.33 23.30 8.34
C PRO A 223 -16.44 24.22 7.11
N ASP A 224 -16.13 25.52 7.28
CA ASP A 224 -16.11 26.52 6.20
C ASP A 224 -15.01 26.22 5.17
N GLU A 225 -13.79 25.92 5.66
CA GLU A 225 -12.65 25.52 4.83
C GLU A 225 -12.96 24.25 4.03
N ALA A 226 -13.54 23.22 4.67
CA ALA A 226 -13.88 21.97 3.99
C ALA A 226 -14.98 22.15 2.94
N ARG A 227 -15.95 23.05 3.18
CA ARG A 227 -17.03 23.37 2.23
C ARG A 227 -16.50 24.15 1.02
N ASP A 228 -15.66 25.15 1.25
CA ASP A 228 -14.99 25.88 0.15
C ASP A 228 -14.15 24.92 -0.70
N TYR A 229 -13.37 24.06 -0.05
CA TYR A 229 -12.55 23.06 -0.72
C TYR A 229 -13.39 22.09 -1.57
N ALA A 230 -14.50 21.56 -1.03
CA ALA A 230 -15.44 20.72 -1.78
C ALA A 230 -16.05 21.47 -2.98
N GLN A 231 -16.50 22.71 -2.80
CA GLN A 231 -17.10 23.52 -3.86
C GLN A 231 -16.12 23.83 -4.99
N LYS A 232 -14.85 24.10 -4.68
CA LYS A 232 -13.80 24.30 -5.69
C LYS A 232 -13.59 23.04 -6.54
N ILE A 233 -13.59 21.85 -5.93
CA ILE A 233 -13.50 20.55 -6.63
C ILE A 233 -14.73 20.36 -7.52
N GLU A 234 -15.94 20.56 -7.00
CA GLU A 234 -17.19 20.45 -7.75
C GLU A 234 -17.26 21.42 -8.93
N GLY A 235 -16.70 22.62 -8.79
CA GLY A 235 -16.56 23.56 -9.89
C GLY A 235 -15.71 23.01 -11.04
N VAL A 236 -14.68 22.20 -10.76
CA VAL A 236 -13.89 21.52 -11.81
C VAL A 236 -14.70 20.38 -12.44
N LEU A 237 -15.42 19.61 -11.64
CA LEU A 237 -16.30 18.53 -12.12
C LEU A 237 -17.37 19.09 -13.07
N GLU A 238 -18.02 20.20 -12.72
CA GLU A 238 -19.03 20.86 -13.55
C GLU A 238 -18.44 21.34 -14.90
N ARG A 239 -17.27 21.98 -14.87
CA ARG A 239 -16.59 22.45 -16.10
C ARG A 239 -16.07 21.32 -16.99
N SER A 240 -15.97 20.09 -16.48
CA SER A 240 -15.48 18.95 -17.26
C SER A 240 -16.44 18.49 -18.36
N GLY A 241 -17.75 18.79 -18.22
CA GLY A 241 -18.78 18.30 -19.14
C GLY A 241 -18.99 16.78 -19.10
N LEU A 242 -18.59 16.12 -18.01
CA LEU A 242 -18.84 14.71 -17.72
C LEU A 242 -19.91 14.59 -16.64
N ALA A 243 -20.74 13.54 -16.69
CA ALA A 243 -21.68 13.27 -15.61
C ALA A 243 -20.92 12.92 -14.31
N TRP A 244 -21.39 13.42 -13.17
CA TRP A 244 -20.73 13.24 -11.87
C TRP A 244 -21.68 13.33 -10.67
N ARG A 245 -22.99 13.51 -10.87
CA ARG A 245 -23.93 13.84 -9.77
C ARG A 245 -24.42 12.61 -9.02
N ALA A 246 -24.24 11.40 -9.54
CA ALA A 246 -24.63 10.17 -8.88
C ALA A 246 -23.56 9.08 -9.01
N LEU A 247 -23.50 8.15 -8.06
CA LEU A 247 -22.68 6.95 -8.21
C LEU A 247 -23.09 6.17 -9.46
N GLY A 248 -22.12 5.81 -10.30
CA GLY A 248 -22.31 5.14 -11.57
C GLY A 248 -22.22 6.08 -12.78
N ASP A 249 -22.01 7.38 -12.56
CA ASP A 249 -21.79 8.37 -13.59
C ASP A 249 -20.38 8.22 -14.21
N ASN A 250 -19.95 9.22 -15.00
CA ASN A 250 -18.64 9.20 -15.60
C ASN A 250 -17.55 9.40 -14.54
N LEU A 251 -17.70 10.39 -13.65
CA LEU A 251 -16.72 10.74 -12.61
C LEU A 251 -17.20 10.29 -11.23
N ASP A 252 -16.77 9.10 -10.81
CA ASP A 252 -17.19 8.50 -9.53
C ASP A 252 -16.03 8.33 -8.54
N ALA A 253 -14.84 8.85 -8.87
CA ALA A 253 -13.66 8.78 -8.02
C ALA A 253 -12.95 10.13 -7.89
N ILE A 254 -12.51 10.44 -6.67
CA ILE A 254 -11.69 11.61 -6.37
C ILE A 254 -10.42 11.14 -5.67
N THR A 255 -9.25 11.54 -6.18
CA THR A 255 -7.99 11.33 -5.47
C THR A 255 -7.42 12.67 -5.02
N ILE A 256 -7.29 12.88 -3.72
CA ILE A 256 -6.66 14.07 -3.16
C ILE A 256 -5.16 13.81 -3.08
N CYS A 257 -4.36 14.34 -4.02
CA CYS A 257 -2.91 14.19 -4.04
C CYS A 257 -2.24 15.40 -3.37
N GLN A 258 -2.48 15.54 -2.06
CA GLN A 258 -2.05 16.67 -1.24
C GLN A 258 -1.84 16.22 0.21
N ASN A 259 -0.99 16.96 0.93
CA ASN A 259 -0.87 16.93 2.39
C ASN A 259 -2.03 17.71 3.08
N ALA A 260 -3.23 17.67 2.50
CA ALA A 260 -4.45 18.26 3.05
C ALA A 260 -4.79 17.64 4.43
N PRO A 261 -5.50 18.36 5.33
CA PRO A 261 -5.88 17.79 6.61
C PRO A 261 -6.81 16.58 6.40
N PRO A 262 -6.56 15.44 7.07
CA PRO A 262 -7.32 14.21 6.89
C PRO A 262 -8.66 14.23 7.66
N LYS A 263 -8.91 15.28 8.45
CA LYS A 263 -10.08 15.44 9.30
C LYS A 263 -10.83 16.72 8.92
N VAL A 264 -12.13 16.72 9.14
CA VAL A 264 -13.00 17.90 9.11
C VAL A 264 -13.70 18.01 10.45
N LEU A 265 -13.63 19.16 11.12
CA LEU A 265 -14.41 19.39 12.33
C LEU A 265 -15.91 19.32 11.99
N ALA A 266 -16.69 18.60 12.79
CA ALA A 266 -18.13 18.53 12.59
C ALA A 266 -18.83 19.82 13.07
N THR A 267 -19.86 20.28 12.36
CA THR A 267 -20.68 21.39 12.83
C THR A 267 -21.52 20.93 14.02
N GLN A 268 -21.53 21.72 15.10
CA GLN A 268 -22.35 21.41 16.27
C GLN A 268 -23.84 21.57 15.95
N GLY A 269 -24.66 20.64 16.44
CA GLY A 269 -26.11 20.73 16.34
C GLY A 269 -26.78 19.39 16.06
N THR A 270 -28.11 19.40 16.05
CA THR A 270 -28.90 18.24 15.66
C THR A 270 -28.85 18.09 14.15
N PRO A 271 -28.51 16.90 13.60
CA PRO A 271 -28.60 16.66 12.17
C PRO A 271 -30.04 16.87 11.67
N PRO A 272 -30.24 17.29 10.42
CA PRO A 272 -31.57 17.36 9.83
C PRO A 272 -32.33 16.03 9.96
N PRO A 273 -33.66 16.03 10.16
CA PRO A 273 -34.46 14.81 10.17
C PRO A 273 -34.29 14.06 8.85
N GLY A 274 -34.01 12.75 8.88
CA GLY A 274 -33.92 11.95 7.64
C GLY A 274 -33.19 10.62 7.75
N ASP A 275 -32.33 10.42 8.76
CA ASP A 275 -31.62 9.13 8.96
C ASP A 275 -31.42 8.83 10.45
N PRO A 276 -32.02 7.75 11.00
CA PRO A 276 -31.91 7.40 12.42
C PRO A 276 -30.50 6.99 12.86
N ARG A 277 -29.58 6.73 11.91
CA ARG A 277 -28.18 6.38 12.21
C ARG A 277 -27.33 7.60 12.57
N ARG A 278 -27.82 8.81 12.30
CA ARG A 278 -27.09 10.05 12.59
C ARG A 278 -27.24 10.47 14.04
N GLN A 279 -26.11 10.78 14.65
CA GLN A 279 -26.06 11.30 16.01
C GLN A 279 -25.69 12.79 15.99
N PRO A 280 -26.21 13.61 16.91
CA PRO A 280 -25.75 14.98 17.10
C PRO A 280 -24.23 15.01 17.32
N ALA A 281 -23.52 15.79 16.50
CA ALA A 281 -22.09 15.96 16.64
C ALA A 281 -21.77 16.77 17.91
N LYS A 282 -20.81 16.29 18.70
CA LYS A 282 -20.32 16.96 19.91
C LYS A 282 -19.13 17.85 19.57
N GLN A 283 -18.78 18.75 20.48
CA GLN A 283 -17.57 19.54 20.36
C GLN A 283 -16.35 18.64 20.20
N GLY A 284 -15.55 18.90 19.15
CA GLY A 284 -14.34 18.13 18.85
C GLY A 284 -14.59 16.86 18.03
N ASP A 285 -15.84 16.53 17.70
CA ASP A 285 -16.11 15.47 16.74
C ASP A 285 -15.57 15.84 15.36
N VAL A 286 -15.07 14.83 14.66
CA VAL A 286 -14.51 14.98 13.33
C VAL A 286 -15.13 13.99 12.35
N PHE A 287 -15.20 14.40 11.10
CA PHE A 287 -15.39 13.54 9.94
C PHE A 287 -14.04 13.26 9.27
N ALA A 288 -13.97 12.13 8.58
CA ALA A 288 -12.86 11.84 7.67
C ALA A 288 -12.98 12.71 6.41
N THR A 289 -11.92 13.40 6.02
CA THR A 289 -11.90 14.25 4.81
C THR A 289 -12.30 13.47 3.57
N THR A 290 -11.82 12.24 3.43
CA THR A 290 -12.13 11.39 2.27
C THR A 290 -13.53 10.78 2.33
N ASP A 291 -14.25 10.91 3.45
CA ASP A 291 -15.67 10.60 3.51
C ASP A 291 -16.55 11.83 3.30
N TYR A 292 -16.05 13.01 3.69
CA TYR A 292 -16.70 14.32 3.50
C TYR A 292 -16.70 14.74 2.03
N ILE A 293 -15.53 14.67 1.37
CA ILE A 293 -15.39 15.00 -0.05
C ILE A 293 -15.98 13.88 -0.91
N GLY A 294 -16.76 14.25 -1.93
CA GLY A 294 -17.51 13.30 -2.78
C GLY A 294 -18.97 13.12 -2.40
N ARG A 295 -19.54 14.02 -1.58
CA ARG A 295 -20.95 14.04 -1.13
C ARG A 295 -21.57 15.42 -1.39
N HIS A 296 -22.84 15.47 -1.78
CA HIS A 296 -23.55 16.74 -2.06
C HIS A 296 -23.82 17.56 -0.81
N ASP A 297 -24.17 16.88 0.28
CA ASP A 297 -24.43 17.49 1.57
C ASP A 297 -23.85 16.58 2.66
N PRO A 298 -22.53 16.68 2.93
CA PRO A 298 -21.87 15.73 3.82
C PRO A 298 -22.42 15.78 5.26
N GLU A 299 -23.05 16.87 5.69
CA GLU A 299 -23.61 16.97 7.05
C GLU A 299 -25.12 16.72 7.08
N GLY A 300 -25.82 16.91 5.96
CA GLY A 300 -27.28 16.79 5.86
C GLY A 300 -27.81 15.65 4.96
N SER A 301 -27.01 15.00 4.11
CA SER A 301 -27.37 13.81 3.31
C SER A 301 -26.38 12.64 3.39
N ALA A 302 -26.87 11.41 3.32
CA ALA A 302 -26.03 10.21 3.17
C ALA A 302 -25.63 9.97 1.71
N GLU A 303 -26.13 10.80 0.79
CA GLU A 303 -25.88 10.70 -0.64
C GLU A 303 -24.42 11.01 -0.98
N ARG A 304 -23.85 10.15 -1.81
CA ARG A 304 -22.50 10.24 -2.35
C ARG A 304 -22.59 10.30 -3.86
N TYR A 305 -21.65 11.03 -4.46
CA TYR A 305 -21.45 11.03 -5.90
C TYR A 305 -20.07 10.50 -6.32
N ALA A 306 -19.09 10.47 -5.39
CA ALA A 306 -17.78 9.87 -5.65
C ALA A 306 -17.17 9.17 -4.43
N TRP A 307 -16.37 8.13 -4.68
CA TRP A 307 -15.48 7.54 -3.68
C TRP A 307 -14.14 8.28 -3.67
N THR A 308 -13.79 8.82 -2.50
CA THR A 308 -12.59 9.65 -2.35
C THR A 308 -11.51 8.92 -1.57
N SER A 309 -10.25 9.09 -2.00
CA SER A 309 -9.05 8.70 -1.24
C SER A 309 -7.99 9.79 -1.31
N GLN A 310 -6.98 9.71 -0.42
CA GLN A 310 -5.92 10.71 -0.32
C GLN A 310 -4.51 10.09 -0.44
N ILE A 311 -3.62 10.72 -1.21
CA ILE A 311 -2.17 10.46 -1.24
C ILE A 311 -1.44 11.72 -0.76
N PHE A 312 -0.56 11.56 0.22
CA PHE A 312 0.19 12.65 0.86
C PHE A 312 1.67 12.29 0.97
N GLY A 313 2.50 13.20 1.49
CA GLY A 313 3.93 13.01 1.72
C GLY A 313 4.79 13.79 0.72
N SER A 314 6.10 13.50 0.73
CA SER A 314 7.05 14.08 -0.23
C SER A 314 6.86 13.53 -1.65
N GLU A 315 7.59 14.09 -2.61
CA GLU A 315 7.59 13.69 -4.02
C GLU A 315 7.89 12.19 -4.17
N ALA A 316 8.90 11.69 -3.44
CA ALA A 316 9.29 10.29 -3.45
C ALA A 316 8.24 9.38 -2.81
N GLN A 317 7.61 9.82 -1.71
CA GLN A 317 6.59 9.04 -1.03
C GLN A 317 5.29 8.99 -1.84
N ALA A 318 4.82 10.13 -2.37
CA ALA A 318 3.59 10.21 -3.14
C ALA A 318 3.71 9.43 -4.46
N SER A 319 4.81 9.60 -5.20
CA SER A 319 5.09 8.82 -6.42
C SER A 319 5.19 7.31 -6.13
N TYR A 320 5.86 6.90 -5.04
CA TYR A 320 5.91 5.48 -4.64
C TYR A 320 4.51 4.88 -4.46
N ARG A 321 3.59 5.59 -3.80
CA ARG A 321 2.22 5.10 -3.58
C ARG A 321 1.43 5.00 -4.88
N ALA A 322 1.52 6.03 -5.72
CA ALA A 322 0.87 6.03 -7.04
C ALA A 322 1.40 4.90 -7.93
N MET A 323 2.73 4.78 -8.06
CA MET A 323 3.36 3.74 -8.87
C MET A 323 3.02 2.33 -8.36
N SER A 324 2.99 2.14 -7.03
CA SER A 324 2.57 0.87 -6.44
C SER A 324 1.13 0.53 -6.83
N ALA A 325 0.20 1.47 -6.75
CA ALA A 325 -1.20 1.26 -7.15
C ALA A 325 -1.40 1.02 -8.65
N ILE A 326 -0.54 1.58 -9.51
CA ILE A 326 -0.62 1.42 -10.97
C ILE A 326 0.00 0.09 -11.43
N PHE A 327 1.18 -0.25 -10.90
CA PHE A 327 2.05 -1.28 -11.49
C PHE A 327 2.18 -2.57 -10.67
N THR A 328 1.82 -2.57 -9.39
CA THR A 328 1.89 -3.78 -8.57
C THR A 328 0.52 -4.47 -8.48
N MET A 329 0.53 -5.78 -8.32
CA MET A 329 -0.67 -6.57 -8.15
C MET A 329 -0.48 -7.55 -6.99
N PRO A 330 -1.24 -7.39 -5.88
CA PRO A 330 -1.14 -8.30 -4.76
C PRO A 330 -1.49 -9.75 -5.13
N ASP A 331 -0.65 -10.68 -4.69
CA ASP A 331 -0.81 -12.13 -4.82
C ASP A 331 -0.67 -12.86 -3.46
N ARG A 332 -0.39 -12.10 -2.40
CA ARG A 332 -0.15 -12.60 -1.05
C ARG A 332 -0.91 -11.76 -0.03
N ALA A 333 -1.60 -12.42 0.88
CA ALA A 333 -2.37 -11.76 1.93
C ALA A 333 -1.94 -12.20 3.32
N TRP A 334 -1.95 -11.25 4.25
CA TRP A 334 -1.85 -11.51 5.68
C TRP A 334 -3.10 -10.97 6.35
N LEU A 335 -3.76 -11.83 7.12
CA LEU A 335 -4.94 -11.45 7.88
C LEU A 335 -4.67 -11.75 9.35
N PHE A 336 -4.93 -10.76 10.19
CA PHE A 336 -4.74 -10.87 11.63
C PHE A 336 -6.06 -10.52 12.33
N ASP A 337 -6.62 -11.47 13.06
CA ASP A 337 -7.77 -11.24 13.93
C ASP A 337 -7.33 -11.07 15.38
N GLY A 338 -7.45 -9.86 15.92
CA GLY A 338 -7.22 -9.58 17.34
C GLY A 338 -8.49 -9.63 18.18
N TYR A 339 -9.65 -9.92 17.60
CA TYR A 339 -10.91 -10.04 18.33
C TYR A 339 -11.15 -11.46 18.84
N GLU A 340 -12.11 -11.58 19.76
CA GLU A 340 -12.59 -12.89 20.19
C GLU A 340 -13.64 -13.41 19.20
N ASP A 341 -13.71 -14.74 19.01
CA ASP A 341 -14.78 -15.39 18.24
C ASP A 341 -16.11 -15.40 19.03
N LYS A 342 -16.69 -14.22 19.20
CA LYS A 342 -18.01 -14.02 19.79
C LYS A 342 -18.73 -12.85 19.12
N GLN A 343 -20.05 -12.85 19.21
CA GLN A 343 -20.86 -11.73 18.72
C GLN A 343 -20.53 -10.44 19.48
N PRO A 344 -20.49 -9.26 18.82
CA PRO A 344 -20.69 -9.05 17.38
C PRO A 344 -19.41 -9.19 16.52
N TRP A 345 -18.24 -9.42 17.13
CA TRP A 345 -16.93 -9.36 16.47
C TRP A 345 -16.70 -10.43 15.42
N ASN A 346 -17.24 -11.64 15.61
CA ASN A 346 -17.08 -12.75 14.67
C ASN A 346 -17.66 -12.49 13.27
N ALA A 347 -18.44 -11.42 13.06
CA ALA A 347 -18.80 -10.99 11.71
C ALA A 347 -17.58 -10.48 10.90
N TRP A 348 -16.51 -10.04 11.57
CA TRP A 348 -15.26 -9.56 10.96
C TRP A 348 -14.20 -10.66 10.81
N ASP A 349 -14.54 -11.91 11.07
CA ASP A 349 -13.64 -13.07 11.05
C ASP A 349 -12.63 -13.05 9.87
N ALA A 350 -11.35 -12.94 10.25
CA ALA A 350 -10.22 -12.96 9.33
C ALA A 350 -10.01 -14.33 8.67
N THR A 351 -10.33 -15.43 9.33
CA THR A 351 -10.25 -16.79 8.77
C THR A 351 -11.19 -16.91 7.57
N ARG A 352 -12.45 -16.49 7.71
CA ARG A 352 -13.41 -16.49 6.59
C ARG A 352 -12.95 -15.61 5.43
N ALA A 353 -12.45 -14.41 5.71
CA ALA A 353 -11.88 -13.53 4.68
C ALA A 353 -10.68 -14.17 3.96
N GLY A 354 -9.83 -14.88 4.72
CA GLY A 354 -8.70 -15.63 4.18
C GLY A 354 -9.14 -16.74 3.23
N ASP A 355 -10.19 -17.48 3.58
CA ASP A 355 -10.74 -18.54 2.72
C ASP A 355 -11.30 -18.00 1.42
N ILE A 356 -11.97 -16.85 1.44
CA ILE A 356 -12.41 -16.14 0.24
C ILE A 356 -11.22 -15.81 -0.67
N LEU A 357 -10.13 -15.24 -0.11
CA LEU A 357 -8.93 -14.89 -0.89
C LEU A 357 -8.22 -16.13 -1.47
N LYS A 358 -8.23 -17.27 -0.77
CA LYS A 358 -7.68 -18.53 -1.29
C LYS A 358 -8.40 -19.00 -2.55
N THR A 359 -9.71 -18.75 -2.69
CA THR A 359 -10.44 -19.08 -3.93
C THR A 359 -9.91 -18.31 -5.16
N ALA A 360 -9.33 -17.13 -4.93
CA ALA A 360 -8.66 -16.32 -5.95
C ALA A 360 -7.13 -16.61 -6.05
N LYS A 361 -6.67 -17.74 -5.50
CA LYS A 361 -5.27 -18.22 -5.57
C LYS A 361 -4.25 -17.33 -4.88
N PHE A 362 -4.66 -16.51 -3.92
CA PHE A 362 -3.71 -15.80 -3.06
C PHE A 362 -2.92 -16.79 -2.21
N THR A 363 -1.64 -16.48 -1.96
CA THR A 363 -0.93 -17.09 -0.82
C THR A 363 -1.39 -16.39 0.45
N VAL A 364 -2.11 -17.09 1.32
CA VAL A 364 -2.76 -16.50 2.49
C VAL A 364 -2.11 -17.00 3.78
N THR A 365 -1.80 -16.07 4.69
CA THR A 365 -1.50 -16.36 6.10
C THR A 365 -2.58 -15.74 6.96
N VAL A 366 -3.15 -16.52 7.88
CA VAL A 366 -4.11 -16.04 8.88
C VAL A 366 -3.53 -16.29 10.26
N ASP A 367 -3.51 -15.26 11.09
CA ASP A 367 -3.25 -15.32 12.52
C ASP A 367 -4.55 -14.95 13.23
N ASP A 368 -5.16 -15.94 13.89
CA ASP A 368 -6.48 -15.89 14.56
C ASP A 368 -6.43 -16.83 15.77
N THR A 369 -7.46 -16.86 16.63
CA THR A 369 -7.52 -17.65 17.87
C THR A 369 -6.99 -19.08 17.64
N PRO A 370 -5.96 -19.54 18.39
CA PRO A 370 -5.33 -18.92 19.56
C PRO A 370 -4.07 -18.05 19.27
N GLN A 371 -3.71 -17.81 18.01
CA GLN A 371 -2.51 -17.06 17.57
C GLN A 371 -2.76 -15.56 17.39
N GLN A 372 -3.38 -14.92 18.39
CA GLN A 372 -3.82 -13.53 18.31
C GLN A 372 -3.25 -12.63 19.42
N SER A 373 -2.23 -13.13 20.12
CA SER A 373 -1.60 -12.38 21.20
C SER A 373 -0.64 -11.31 20.67
N ARG A 374 -0.25 -10.39 21.55
CA ARG A 374 0.89 -9.49 21.30
C ARG A 374 2.13 -10.27 20.90
N ASP A 375 2.35 -11.43 21.50
CA ASP A 375 3.56 -12.20 21.26
C ASP A 375 3.55 -12.88 19.89
N ASP A 376 2.40 -13.35 19.42
CA ASP A 376 2.22 -13.89 18.07
C ASP A 376 2.48 -12.81 17.01
N TRP A 377 1.88 -11.63 17.20
CA TRP A 377 2.11 -10.46 16.36
C TRP A 377 3.61 -10.12 16.27
N ARG A 378 4.28 -10.02 17.41
CA ARG A 378 5.71 -9.67 17.49
C ARG A 378 6.60 -10.75 16.89
N THR A 379 6.20 -12.02 16.99
CA THR A 379 6.89 -13.13 16.33
C THR A 379 6.80 -12.98 14.81
N ARG A 380 5.61 -12.68 14.28
CA ARG A 380 5.40 -12.39 12.86
C ARG A 380 6.23 -11.19 12.39
N ALA A 381 6.32 -10.15 13.22
CA ALA A 381 7.05 -8.92 12.91
C ALA A 381 8.58 -9.00 13.09
N SER A 382 9.10 -10.09 13.66
CA SER A 382 10.56 -10.29 13.85
C SER A 382 11.34 -10.46 12.54
N LYS A 383 10.62 -10.64 11.43
CA LYS A 383 11.13 -10.69 10.06
C LYS A 383 10.25 -9.81 9.18
N PRO A 384 10.72 -9.40 7.99
CA PRO A 384 9.87 -8.64 7.08
C PRO A 384 8.62 -9.42 6.72
N LEU A 385 7.47 -8.74 6.72
CA LEU A 385 6.21 -9.33 6.34
C LEU A 385 6.10 -9.37 4.81
N ASP A 386 5.96 -10.58 4.27
CA ASP A 386 5.78 -10.82 2.83
C ASP A 386 4.28 -10.98 2.48
N ALA A 387 3.57 -9.85 2.53
CA ALA A 387 2.17 -9.70 2.16
C ALA A 387 1.96 -8.37 1.40
N ALA A 388 1.01 -8.35 0.47
CA ALA A 388 0.66 -7.18 -0.34
C ALA A 388 -0.82 -6.76 -0.17
N LEU A 389 -1.64 -7.61 0.44
CA LEU A 389 -2.97 -7.27 0.94
C LEU A 389 -3.06 -7.64 2.43
N ILE A 390 -3.37 -6.69 3.30
CA ILE A 390 -3.31 -6.90 4.75
C ILE A 390 -4.63 -6.49 5.40
N PHE A 391 -5.27 -7.41 6.12
CA PHE A 391 -6.47 -7.13 6.91
C PHE A 391 -6.17 -7.33 8.39
N ILE A 392 -6.50 -6.34 9.21
CA ILE A 392 -6.25 -6.37 10.65
C ILE A 392 -7.53 -5.99 11.40
N ASN A 393 -7.96 -6.85 12.32
CA ASN A 393 -9.01 -6.53 13.29
C ASN A 393 -8.36 -6.30 14.65
N SER A 394 -8.56 -5.11 15.24
CA SER A 394 -8.06 -4.80 16.58
C SER A 394 -8.87 -3.65 17.20
N SER A 395 -8.52 -3.26 18.43
CA SER A 395 -9.06 -2.03 19.03
C SER A 395 -7.92 -1.25 19.64
N GLY A 396 -8.14 0.02 20.00
CA GLY A 396 -7.11 0.80 20.66
C GLY A 396 -7.21 2.27 20.30
N ASN A 397 -6.05 2.89 20.17
CA ASN A 397 -5.89 4.31 19.86
C ASN A 397 -4.79 4.47 18.81
N CYS A 398 -4.55 5.69 18.34
CA CYS A 398 -3.52 5.95 17.35
C CYS A 398 -2.12 5.46 17.77
N ASP A 399 -1.82 5.32 19.06
CA ASP A 399 -0.50 4.96 19.60
C ASP A 399 -0.43 3.58 20.28
N PHE A 400 -1.47 2.74 20.18
CA PHE A 400 -1.45 1.34 20.62
C PHE A 400 -2.58 0.51 20.01
N PHE A 401 -2.41 -0.81 19.97
CA PHE A 401 -3.47 -1.75 19.60
C PHE A 401 -3.59 -2.92 20.58
N ASN A 402 -4.81 -3.11 21.08
CA ASN A 402 -5.18 -4.20 21.96
C ASN A 402 -5.29 -5.50 21.15
N LEU A 403 -4.66 -6.53 21.69
CA LEU A 403 -4.62 -7.90 21.21
C LEU A 403 -5.01 -8.85 22.34
N GLN A 404 -5.17 -10.14 22.06
CA GLN A 404 -5.68 -11.09 23.05
C GLN A 404 -4.71 -12.27 23.26
N PRO A 405 -3.97 -12.31 24.38
CA PRO A 405 -3.72 -11.23 25.33
C PRO A 405 -2.67 -10.21 24.83
N GLY A 406 -2.70 -9.02 25.41
CA GLY A 406 -1.61 -8.03 25.36
C GLY A 406 -1.92 -6.78 24.55
N VAL A 407 -0.95 -5.86 24.53
CA VAL A 407 -1.08 -4.58 23.82
C VAL A 407 0.16 -4.39 22.94
N GLY A 408 -0.04 -4.30 21.64
CA GLY A 408 0.99 -3.91 20.70
C GLY A 408 1.13 -2.39 20.62
N LYS A 409 2.32 -1.94 20.26
CA LYS A 409 2.61 -0.52 19.99
C LYS A 409 2.95 -0.32 18.51
N PRO A 410 2.84 0.90 17.96
CA PRO A 410 3.16 1.16 16.57
C PRO A 410 4.54 0.64 16.15
N GLY A 411 5.60 0.75 16.97
CA GLY A 411 6.91 0.17 16.66
C GLY A 411 6.92 -1.36 16.49
N ASP A 412 5.91 -2.08 16.97
CA ASP A 412 5.74 -3.52 16.74
C ASP A 412 5.14 -3.84 15.35
N THR A 413 4.75 -2.83 14.55
CA THR A 413 4.31 -3.02 13.17
C THR A 413 5.45 -3.63 12.32
N PRO A 414 5.20 -4.71 11.58
CA PRO A 414 6.23 -5.32 10.75
C PRO A 414 6.73 -4.36 9.66
N MET A 415 8.01 -4.47 9.33
CA MET A 415 8.54 -3.88 8.10
C MET A 415 8.05 -4.70 6.92
N LEU A 416 7.48 -4.06 5.90
CA LEU A 416 6.96 -4.79 4.75
C LEU A 416 8.08 -5.16 3.78
N LEU A 417 7.99 -6.37 3.24
CA LEU A 417 8.85 -6.80 2.14
C LEU A 417 8.38 -6.21 0.80
N ARG A 418 7.08 -5.96 0.62
CA ARG A 418 6.48 -5.43 -0.62
C ARG A 418 5.55 -4.25 -0.31
N PRO A 419 5.17 -3.41 -1.29
CA PRO A 419 4.10 -2.45 -1.10
C PRO A 419 2.81 -3.20 -0.75
N ALA A 420 2.06 -2.70 0.23
CA ALA A 420 0.81 -3.34 0.66
C ALA A 420 -0.36 -2.36 0.70
N ALA A 421 -1.55 -2.88 0.40
CA ALA A 421 -2.84 -2.27 0.70
C ALA A 421 -3.33 -2.81 2.05
N ILE A 422 -3.72 -1.91 2.97
CA ILE A 422 -4.00 -2.27 4.36
C ILE A 422 -5.40 -1.80 4.75
N HIS A 423 -6.25 -2.73 5.16
CA HIS A 423 -7.53 -2.43 5.78
C HIS A 423 -7.45 -2.75 7.27
N ILE A 424 -7.75 -1.78 8.12
CA ILE A 424 -7.74 -1.99 9.56
C ILE A 424 -9.07 -1.59 10.20
N VAL A 425 -9.66 -2.53 10.93
CA VAL A 425 -10.76 -2.27 11.87
C VAL A 425 -10.10 -1.91 13.19
N HIS A 426 -10.00 -0.60 13.46
CA HIS A 426 -9.34 -0.06 14.66
C HIS A 426 -9.68 1.42 14.83
N SER A 427 -10.04 1.80 16.06
CA SER A 427 -10.40 3.19 16.41
C SER A 427 -9.20 4.13 16.44
N TRP A 428 -9.32 5.35 15.91
CA TRP A 428 -8.21 6.33 15.82
C TRP A 428 -6.95 5.88 15.05
N SER A 429 -6.97 4.74 14.34
CA SER A 429 -5.79 4.22 13.63
C SER A 429 -5.16 5.19 12.65
N ALA A 430 -5.97 6.07 12.05
CA ALA A 430 -5.63 7.10 11.07
C ALA A 430 -5.70 8.53 11.62
N GLN A 431 -5.71 8.74 12.94
CA GLN A 431 -5.88 10.07 13.54
C GLN A 431 -4.76 11.06 13.14
N TYR A 432 -3.52 10.56 13.04
CA TYR A 432 -2.33 11.33 12.65
C TYR A 432 -1.50 10.55 11.62
N PRO A 433 -1.96 10.49 10.35
CA PRO A 433 -1.44 9.54 9.37
C PRO A 433 0.02 9.79 8.95
N ALA A 434 0.59 10.97 9.22
CA ALA A 434 2.00 11.25 8.99
C ALA A 434 2.89 11.08 10.24
N GLY A 435 2.29 10.89 11.43
CA GLY A 435 3.02 10.65 12.68
C GLY A 435 3.51 9.21 12.77
N ARG A 436 4.83 8.99 12.69
CA ARG A 436 5.44 7.64 12.67
C ARG A 436 5.21 6.86 13.97
N GLU A 437 5.03 7.56 15.07
CA GLU A 437 4.63 7.07 16.39
C GLU A 437 3.17 6.60 16.45
N THR A 438 2.41 6.66 15.34
CA THR A 438 1.04 6.17 15.25
C THR A 438 0.89 4.92 14.37
N VAL A 439 -0.22 4.20 14.53
CA VAL A 439 -0.55 2.99 13.78
C VAL A 439 -0.50 3.23 12.27
N CYS A 440 -1.28 4.18 11.73
CA CYS A 440 -1.26 4.49 10.30
C CYS A 440 0.11 4.99 9.85
N GLY A 441 0.71 5.93 10.58
CA GLY A 441 2.01 6.51 10.17
C GLY A 441 3.13 5.49 10.16
N ARG A 442 3.13 4.49 11.05
CA ARG A 442 4.10 3.39 10.99
C ARG A 442 3.87 2.49 9.78
N TRP A 443 2.63 2.12 9.49
CA TRP A 443 2.30 1.35 8.28
C TRP A 443 2.70 2.08 6.99
N GLN A 444 2.45 3.39 6.92
CA GLN A 444 2.87 4.24 5.81
C GLN A 444 4.39 4.26 5.66
N ALA A 445 5.14 4.43 6.75
CA ALA A 445 6.59 4.40 6.73
C ALA A 445 7.18 3.00 6.43
N SER A 446 6.44 1.94 6.74
CA SER A 446 6.80 0.56 6.44
C SER A 446 6.50 0.13 5.00
N GLY A 447 5.85 0.98 4.19
CA GLY A 447 5.65 0.76 2.76
C GLY A 447 4.19 0.57 2.31
N ALA A 448 3.20 0.90 3.15
CA ALA A 448 1.80 0.90 2.73
C ALA A 448 1.58 1.91 1.58
N PHE A 449 0.95 1.46 0.49
CA PHE A 449 0.55 2.34 -0.61
C PHE A 449 -0.94 2.69 -0.57
N ALA A 450 -1.75 1.86 0.08
CA ALA A 450 -3.14 2.12 0.38
C ALA A 450 -3.43 1.75 1.84
N TYR A 451 -4.30 2.52 2.49
CA TYR A 451 -4.64 2.33 3.89
C TYR A 451 -6.08 2.77 4.15
N PHE A 452 -6.87 1.96 4.84
CA PHE A 452 -8.22 2.31 5.26
C PHE A 452 -8.34 2.19 6.77
N GLY A 453 -8.75 3.26 7.45
CA GLY A 453 -8.81 3.30 8.91
C GLY A 453 -9.51 4.54 9.46
N SER A 454 -9.57 4.67 10.78
CA SER A 454 -10.43 5.66 11.43
C SER A 454 -9.67 6.86 12.00
N VAL A 455 -10.19 8.08 11.82
CA VAL A 455 -9.61 9.31 12.39
C VAL A 455 -10.08 9.61 13.82
N GLN A 456 -11.12 8.92 14.28
CA GLN A 456 -11.71 9.02 15.62
C GLN A 456 -12.30 7.65 16.02
N GLU A 457 -13.05 7.51 17.12
CA GLU A 457 -13.86 6.31 17.45
C GLU A 457 -14.99 6.12 16.44
N PRO A 458 -15.01 5.10 15.57
CA PRO A 458 -16.05 4.97 14.56
C PRO A 458 -17.23 4.09 15.00
N TYR A 459 -17.13 3.35 16.11
CA TYR A 459 -17.94 2.15 16.40
C TYR A 459 -17.73 1.02 15.38
N LEU A 460 -17.84 -0.22 15.84
CA LEU A 460 -17.59 -1.41 15.00
C LEU A 460 -18.47 -1.44 13.73
N GLY A 461 -19.76 -1.13 13.87
CA GLY A 461 -20.72 -1.17 12.75
C GLY A 461 -20.52 -0.13 11.65
N ALA A 462 -19.56 0.79 11.79
CA ALA A 462 -19.19 1.70 10.72
C ALA A 462 -18.23 1.06 9.70
N PHE A 463 -17.50 0.01 10.09
CA PHE A 463 -16.68 -0.76 9.16
C PHE A 463 -17.53 -1.76 8.38
N LEU A 464 -17.10 -2.09 7.17
CA LEU A 464 -17.61 -3.30 6.53
C LEU A 464 -16.97 -4.53 7.18
N PRO A 465 -17.71 -5.63 7.35
CA PRO A 465 -17.15 -6.93 7.72
C PRO A 465 -15.96 -7.31 6.83
N THR A 466 -14.87 -7.78 7.43
CA THR A 466 -13.63 -8.15 6.71
C THR A 466 -13.88 -9.17 5.58
N PRO A 467 -14.73 -10.21 5.75
CA PRO A 467 -15.12 -11.09 4.64
C PRO A 467 -15.79 -10.37 3.48
N ALA A 468 -16.65 -9.38 3.76
CA ALA A 468 -17.37 -8.63 2.73
C ALA A 468 -16.42 -7.74 1.90
N ILE A 469 -15.34 -7.24 2.50
CA ILE A 469 -14.31 -6.48 1.77
C ILE A 469 -13.55 -7.40 0.82
N ALA A 470 -13.17 -8.60 1.28
CA ALA A 470 -12.54 -9.61 0.42
C ALA A 470 -13.44 -9.94 -0.79
N GLU A 471 -14.73 -10.20 -0.54
CA GLU A 471 -15.72 -10.47 -1.60
C GLU A 471 -15.83 -9.30 -2.59
N ARG A 472 -15.92 -8.06 -2.10
CA ARG A 472 -16.05 -6.86 -2.95
C ARG A 472 -14.83 -6.62 -3.82
N LEU A 473 -13.63 -6.76 -3.26
CA LEU A 473 -12.38 -6.60 -4.01
C LEU A 473 -12.26 -7.67 -5.10
N LEU A 474 -12.58 -8.93 -4.80
CA LEU A 474 -12.55 -10.03 -5.78
C LEU A 474 -13.68 -9.94 -6.81
N ALA A 475 -14.81 -9.31 -6.47
CA ALA A 475 -15.86 -8.95 -7.42
C ALA A 475 -15.47 -7.79 -8.35
N GLY A 476 -14.27 -7.23 -8.18
CA GLY A 476 -13.71 -6.19 -9.04
C GLY A 476 -14.00 -4.76 -8.56
N ALA A 477 -14.62 -4.55 -7.39
CA ALA A 477 -14.77 -3.21 -6.85
C ALA A 477 -13.39 -2.61 -6.49
N PRO A 478 -13.11 -1.36 -6.85
CA PRO A 478 -11.83 -0.73 -6.53
C PRO A 478 -11.77 -0.36 -5.04
N TRP A 479 -10.55 -0.17 -4.53
CA TRP A 479 -10.21 -0.02 -3.12
C TRP A 479 -11.19 0.82 -2.30
N SER A 480 -11.42 2.07 -2.72
CA SER A 480 -12.23 2.99 -1.94
C SER A 480 -13.71 2.63 -1.95
N ALA A 481 -14.22 2.01 -3.02
CA ALA A 481 -15.60 1.56 -3.11
C ALA A 481 -15.80 0.23 -2.35
N ALA A 482 -14.80 -0.66 -2.39
CA ALA A 482 -14.82 -1.92 -1.68
C ALA A 482 -14.88 -1.72 -0.16
N CYS A 483 -14.19 -0.69 0.37
CA CYS A 483 -14.11 -0.43 1.81
C CYS A 483 -15.27 0.41 2.39
N ARG A 484 -16.11 1.07 1.56
CA ARG A 484 -17.15 1.99 2.04
C ARG A 484 -18.57 1.40 2.04
N ILE A 485 -19.36 1.85 3.02
CA ILE A 485 -20.81 1.66 3.04
C ILE A 485 -21.43 2.88 2.34
N ASP A 486 -22.01 2.67 1.15
CA ASP A 486 -22.42 3.79 0.28
C ASP A 486 -23.54 4.65 0.90
N ASN A 487 -24.58 4.02 1.44
CA ASN A 487 -25.73 4.71 2.04
C ASN A 487 -25.55 4.97 3.54
N TYR A 488 -24.34 5.22 4.01
CA TYR A 488 -24.05 5.58 5.41
C TYR A 488 -23.83 7.10 5.53
N PRO A 489 -24.23 7.74 6.64
CA PRO A 489 -23.87 9.13 6.92
C PRO A 489 -22.38 9.38 6.78
N THR A 490 -21.97 10.63 6.55
CA THR A 490 -20.56 11.01 6.62
C THR A 490 -20.01 10.65 8.00
N TRP A 491 -18.85 10.00 8.01
CA TRP A 491 -18.31 9.36 9.20
C TRP A 491 -16.80 9.49 9.31
N ARG A 492 -16.21 8.69 10.20
CA ARG A 492 -14.85 8.82 10.72
C ARG A 492 -13.81 7.97 9.98
N LEU A 493 -14.15 7.41 8.81
CA LEU A 493 -13.28 6.45 8.09
C LEU A 493 -12.61 7.08 6.87
N ASN A 494 -11.28 7.13 6.90
CA ASN A 494 -10.46 7.61 5.80
C ASN A 494 -9.96 6.47 4.91
N SER A 495 -9.85 6.76 3.62
CA SER A 495 -9.13 5.95 2.65
C SER A 495 -7.92 6.72 2.13
N PHE A 496 -6.74 6.14 2.25
CA PHE A 496 -5.50 6.63 1.66
C PHE A 496 -5.05 5.73 0.53
N GLY A 497 -4.35 6.31 -0.44
CA GLY A 497 -3.95 5.65 -1.69
C GLY A 497 -4.81 6.06 -2.87
N ASP A 498 -4.70 5.29 -3.93
CA ASP A 498 -5.49 5.45 -5.15
C ASP A 498 -6.87 4.79 -4.99
N PRO A 499 -7.99 5.54 -5.09
CA PRO A 499 -9.32 4.98 -4.92
C PRO A 499 -9.68 3.98 -6.01
N LEU A 500 -8.99 4.01 -7.16
CA LEU A 500 -9.21 3.19 -8.35
C LEU A 500 -8.32 1.93 -8.41
N PHE A 501 -7.52 1.67 -7.38
CA PHE A 501 -6.75 0.43 -7.27
C PHE A 501 -7.71 -0.78 -7.24
N THR A 502 -7.51 -1.75 -8.13
CA THR A 502 -8.30 -2.99 -8.24
C THR A 502 -7.43 -4.22 -8.05
N LEU A 503 -8.03 -5.32 -7.60
CA LEU A 503 -7.43 -6.65 -7.72
C LEU A 503 -7.73 -7.23 -9.10
N GLY A 504 -6.82 -8.02 -9.65
CA GLY A 504 -7.02 -8.71 -10.92
C GLY A 504 -5.73 -9.21 -11.55
N GLU A 505 -5.79 -9.56 -12.84
CA GLU A 505 -4.60 -9.97 -13.59
C GLU A 505 -3.65 -8.80 -13.82
N PRO A 506 -2.32 -8.93 -13.68
CA PRO A 506 -1.37 -7.87 -14.00
C PRO A 506 -1.55 -7.34 -15.43
N ALA A 507 -1.13 -6.09 -15.67
CA ALA A 507 -1.16 -5.52 -17.01
C ALA A 507 -0.23 -6.32 -17.95
N PRO A 508 -0.59 -6.47 -19.25
CA PRO A 508 0.28 -7.15 -20.21
C PRO A 508 1.67 -6.51 -20.25
N ARG A 509 2.73 -7.32 -20.32
CA ARG A 509 4.11 -6.82 -20.39
C ARG A 509 4.63 -6.78 -21.83
N LEU A 510 5.32 -5.69 -22.17
CA LEU A 510 6.16 -5.58 -23.36
C LEU A 510 7.57 -6.12 -23.06
N THR A 511 8.44 -6.08 -24.06
CA THR A 511 9.88 -6.32 -23.88
C THR A 511 10.60 -5.05 -23.43
N ALA A 512 11.68 -5.20 -22.65
CA ALA A 512 12.42 -4.08 -22.06
C ALA A 512 13.03 -3.10 -23.08
N ASP A 513 13.34 -3.54 -24.31
CA ASP A 513 13.83 -2.71 -25.41
C ASP A 513 12.80 -1.69 -25.93
N LYS A 514 11.53 -1.81 -25.50
CA LYS A 514 10.47 -0.84 -25.84
C LYS A 514 10.46 0.39 -24.94
N LEU A 515 11.42 0.53 -24.02
CA LEU A 515 11.56 1.77 -23.24
C LEU A 515 11.85 2.95 -24.20
N PRO A 516 11.02 4.01 -24.20
CA PRO A 516 11.18 5.14 -25.12
C PRO A 516 12.21 6.18 -24.63
N LEU A 517 13.02 5.85 -23.61
CA LEU A 517 14.02 6.74 -23.04
C LEU A 517 15.42 6.36 -23.54
N SER A 518 16.15 7.34 -24.05
CA SER A 518 17.56 7.24 -24.41
C SER A 518 18.47 7.69 -23.25
N ASN A 519 19.77 7.41 -23.35
CA ASN A 519 20.80 7.81 -22.37
C ASN A 519 20.54 7.29 -20.94
N THR A 520 19.98 6.09 -20.83
CA THR A 520 19.76 5.42 -19.55
C THR A 520 21.04 4.74 -19.06
N THR A 521 21.27 4.73 -17.75
CA THR A 521 22.37 3.99 -17.12
C THR A 521 21.81 2.80 -16.34
N ASP A 522 22.35 1.60 -16.53
CA ASP A 522 21.86 0.40 -15.84
C ASP A 522 22.40 0.32 -14.40
N VAL A 523 21.51 0.17 -13.42
CA VAL A 523 21.88 0.00 -12.01
C VAL A 523 22.70 -1.28 -11.79
N ALA A 524 22.51 -2.32 -12.60
CA ALA A 524 23.30 -3.54 -12.53
C ALA A 524 24.77 -3.30 -12.91
N ASP A 525 25.02 -2.40 -13.87
CA ASP A 525 26.38 -2.03 -14.29
C ASP A 525 27.07 -1.19 -13.22
N ASP A 526 26.37 -0.21 -12.64
CA ASP A 526 26.85 0.59 -11.50
C ASP A 526 27.22 -0.33 -10.32
N THR A 527 26.37 -1.32 -10.04
CA THR A 527 26.60 -2.30 -8.96
C THR A 527 27.85 -3.14 -9.25
N ARG A 528 28.02 -3.61 -10.49
CA ARG A 528 29.21 -4.39 -10.88
C ARG A 528 30.49 -3.55 -10.76
N ALA A 529 30.44 -2.28 -11.16
CA ALA A 529 31.56 -1.36 -11.03
C ALA A 529 31.92 -1.10 -9.55
N ALA A 530 30.92 -0.90 -8.69
CA ALA A 530 31.12 -0.75 -7.25
C ALA A 530 31.77 -1.99 -6.61
N LEU A 531 31.28 -3.19 -6.94
CA LEU A 531 31.85 -4.44 -6.43
C LEU A 531 33.28 -4.68 -6.94
N THR A 532 33.57 -4.37 -8.22
CA THR A 532 34.91 -4.51 -8.82
C THR A 532 35.91 -3.56 -8.17
N SER A 533 35.50 -2.32 -7.89
CA SER A 533 36.30 -1.32 -7.17
C SER A 533 36.37 -1.55 -5.67
N LYS A 534 35.77 -2.64 -5.15
CA LYS A 534 35.70 -2.97 -3.72
C LYS A 534 35.02 -1.90 -2.87
N ASN A 535 34.15 -1.09 -3.46
CA ASN A 535 33.29 -0.18 -2.71
C ASN A 535 32.08 -0.95 -2.16
N ILE A 536 32.24 -1.49 -0.96
CA ILE A 536 31.25 -2.39 -0.34
C ILE A 536 29.92 -1.67 -0.11
N ALA A 537 29.94 -0.44 0.39
CA ALA A 537 28.72 0.32 0.68
C ALA A 537 27.89 0.57 -0.59
N LEU A 538 28.53 1.00 -1.69
CA LEU A 538 27.83 1.16 -2.97
C LEU A 538 27.39 -0.19 -3.57
N GLY A 539 28.15 -1.26 -3.36
CA GLY A 539 27.77 -2.61 -3.74
C GLY A 539 26.49 -3.08 -3.03
N LEU A 540 26.42 -2.93 -1.71
CA LEU A 540 25.23 -3.25 -0.89
C LEU A 540 24.01 -2.42 -1.31
N ARG A 541 24.21 -1.13 -1.57
CA ARG A 541 23.19 -0.22 -2.10
C ARG A 541 22.64 -0.71 -3.43
N GLY A 542 23.52 -1.03 -4.38
CA GLY A 542 23.15 -1.51 -5.70
C GLY A 542 22.41 -2.85 -5.67
N LEU A 543 22.86 -3.79 -4.83
CA LEU A 543 22.18 -5.07 -4.63
C LEU A 543 20.79 -4.90 -4.00
N THR A 544 20.65 -3.99 -3.03
CA THR A 544 19.36 -3.67 -2.38
C THR A 544 18.37 -3.06 -3.37
N LEU A 545 18.81 -2.10 -4.20
CA LEU A 545 17.96 -1.52 -5.26
C LEU A 545 17.46 -2.57 -6.26
N GLN A 546 18.27 -3.59 -6.54
CA GLN A 546 17.91 -4.72 -7.41
C GLN A 546 17.11 -5.81 -6.69
N ALA A 547 16.74 -5.61 -5.42
CA ALA A 547 16.11 -6.62 -4.58
C ALA A 547 16.87 -7.95 -4.49
N ARG A 548 18.21 -7.92 -4.63
CA ARG A 548 19.08 -9.09 -4.49
C ARG A 548 19.44 -9.30 -3.02
N ASP A 549 18.42 -9.54 -2.21
CA ASP A 549 18.52 -9.52 -0.75
C ASP A 549 19.50 -10.57 -0.21
N ASP A 550 19.50 -11.79 -0.76
CA ASP A 550 20.44 -12.85 -0.37
C ASP A 550 21.90 -12.49 -0.69
N ASP A 551 22.14 -11.83 -1.84
CA ASP A 551 23.47 -11.40 -2.24
C ASP A 551 23.97 -10.25 -1.35
N ALA A 552 23.09 -9.30 -1.05
CA ALA A 552 23.38 -8.20 -0.15
C ALA A 552 23.69 -8.72 1.26
N ALA A 553 22.89 -9.65 1.79
CA ALA A 553 23.13 -10.26 3.09
C ALA A 553 24.46 -11.05 3.13
N ARG A 554 24.78 -11.82 2.08
CA ARG A 554 26.06 -12.54 1.98
C ARG A 554 27.25 -11.58 1.93
N LEU A 555 27.16 -10.49 1.16
CA LEU A 555 28.20 -9.46 1.11
C LEU A 555 28.38 -8.77 2.47
N ALA A 556 27.27 -8.44 3.13
CA ALA A 556 27.28 -7.84 4.46
C ALA A 556 27.96 -8.74 5.50
N LEU A 557 27.60 -10.03 5.55
CA LEU A 557 28.23 -10.99 6.45
C LEU A 557 29.72 -11.17 6.17
N ALA A 558 30.11 -11.22 4.89
CA ALA A 558 31.51 -11.32 4.48
C ALA A 558 32.32 -10.08 4.92
N ALA A 559 31.74 -8.88 4.80
CA ALA A 559 32.35 -7.64 5.29
C ALA A 559 32.49 -7.65 6.82
N LEU A 560 31.43 -8.01 7.55
CA LEU A 560 31.46 -8.10 9.01
C LEU A 560 32.46 -9.14 9.54
N GLY A 561 32.79 -10.18 8.75
CA GLY A 561 33.85 -11.15 9.06
C GLY A 561 35.28 -10.61 8.95
N LYS A 562 35.44 -9.41 8.37
CA LYS A 562 36.71 -8.69 8.22
C LYS A 562 36.54 -7.26 8.78
N PRO A 563 36.53 -7.09 10.11
CA PRO A 563 36.10 -5.85 10.76
C PRO A 563 36.81 -4.58 10.30
N GLU A 564 38.04 -4.70 9.79
CA GLU A 564 38.82 -3.61 9.20
C GLU A 564 38.23 -3.03 7.90
N THR A 565 37.28 -3.74 7.28
CA THR A 565 36.61 -3.33 6.03
C THR A 565 35.24 -2.68 6.26
N VAL A 566 34.79 -2.58 7.51
CA VAL A 566 33.46 -2.06 7.86
C VAL A 566 33.58 -0.70 8.52
N ASP A 567 33.31 0.34 7.72
CA ASP A 567 33.04 1.68 8.23
C ASP A 567 31.53 1.88 8.49
N ALA A 568 31.16 3.06 9.00
CA ALA A 568 29.77 3.42 9.30
C ALA A 568 28.85 3.36 8.06
N SER A 569 29.39 3.62 6.85
CA SER A 569 28.62 3.56 5.61
C SER A 569 28.32 2.12 5.21
N VAL A 570 29.28 1.20 5.32
CA VAL A 570 29.07 -0.23 5.09
C VAL A 570 28.08 -0.79 6.12
N ALA A 571 28.24 -0.41 7.39
CA ALA A 571 27.36 -0.80 8.48
C ALA A 571 25.91 -0.40 8.23
N MET A 572 25.67 0.86 7.85
CA MET A 572 24.34 1.37 7.52
C MET A 572 23.66 0.59 6.39
N GLU A 573 24.40 0.32 5.30
CA GLU A 573 23.88 -0.40 4.13
C GLU A 573 23.69 -1.90 4.37
N ALA A 574 24.32 -2.47 5.40
CA ALA A 574 24.26 -3.88 5.75
C ALA A 574 23.02 -4.27 6.58
N ILE A 575 22.50 -3.38 7.43
CA ILE A 575 21.49 -3.71 8.45
C ILE A 575 20.21 -4.27 7.84
N LEU A 576 19.61 -3.57 6.87
CA LEU A 576 18.31 -3.98 6.33
C LEU A 576 18.37 -5.28 5.49
N PRO A 577 19.40 -5.53 4.66
CA PRO A 577 19.63 -6.86 4.08
C PRO A 577 19.75 -7.97 5.12
N LEU A 578 20.50 -7.74 6.21
CA LEU A 578 20.67 -8.73 7.28
C LEU A 578 19.36 -8.99 8.04
N PHE A 579 18.57 -7.93 8.28
CA PHE A 579 17.21 -8.05 8.83
C PHE A 579 16.31 -8.90 7.93
N ARG A 580 16.34 -8.67 6.62
CA ARG A 580 15.57 -9.47 5.65
C ARG A 580 15.99 -10.93 5.62
N ALA A 581 17.28 -11.20 5.81
CA ALA A 581 17.82 -12.55 5.97
C ALA A 581 17.53 -13.19 7.35
N GLY A 582 16.91 -12.46 8.28
CA GLY A 582 16.63 -12.92 9.64
C GLY A 582 17.89 -13.16 10.48
N ASN A 583 18.98 -12.46 10.20
CA ASN A 583 20.26 -12.64 10.87
C ASN A 583 20.44 -11.60 12.01
N SER A 584 19.92 -11.92 13.20
CA SER A 584 19.95 -11.00 14.36
C SER A 584 21.37 -10.62 14.79
N ASP A 585 22.29 -11.59 14.84
CA ASP A 585 23.70 -11.33 15.17
C ASP A 585 24.37 -10.36 14.18
N GLY A 586 24.14 -10.56 12.89
CA GLY A 586 24.65 -9.68 11.84
C GLY A 586 24.09 -8.26 11.98
N VAL A 587 22.78 -8.12 12.22
CA VAL A 587 22.16 -6.80 12.47
C VAL A 587 22.81 -6.11 13.67
N ARG A 588 22.94 -6.82 14.80
CA ARG A 588 23.59 -6.29 16.02
C ARG A 588 25.01 -5.80 15.72
N ARG A 589 25.85 -6.64 15.10
CA ARG A 589 27.25 -6.33 14.78
C ARG A 589 27.38 -5.16 13.79
N ALA A 590 26.47 -5.04 12.83
CA ALA A 590 26.43 -3.88 11.94
C ALA A 590 26.00 -2.62 12.71
N PHE A 591 25.00 -2.72 13.58
CA PHE A 591 24.51 -1.58 14.36
C PHE A 591 25.59 -1.02 15.30
N GLU A 592 26.39 -1.87 15.95
CA GLU A 592 27.54 -1.49 16.79
C GLU A 592 28.62 -0.70 16.03
N LYS A 593 28.61 -0.74 14.69
CA LYS A 593 29.55 -0.01 13.83
C LYS A 593 29.00 1.30 13.27
N LEU A 594 27.73 1.62 13.54
CA LEU A 594 27.15 2.90 13.13
C LEU A 594 27.79 4.06 13.90
N ASP A 595 27.85 5.21 13.24
CA ASP A 595 28.10 6.46 13.95
C ASP A 595 26.85 6.90 14.76
N PRO A 596 27.00 7.79 15.76
CA PRO A 596 25.88 8.21 16.61
C PRO A 596 24.71 8.90 15.89
N ASN A 597 24.91 9.42 14.67
CA ASN A 597 23.83 10.02 13.89
C ASN A 597 23.09 8.96 13.09
N ALA A 598 23.79 8.04 12.42
CA ALA A 598 23.18 6.92 11.71
C ALA A 598 22.40 6.00 12.67
N ALA A 599 22.90 5.77 13.89
CA ALA A 599 22.20 5.01 14.92
C ALA A 599 20.85 5.63 15.36
N LYS A 600 20.59 6.91 15.04
CA LYS A 600 19.30 7.57 15.30
C LYS A 600 18.29 7.37 14.17
N ASP A 601 18.70 6.79 13.04
CA ASP A 601 17.77 6.50 11.95
C ASP A 601 16.67 5.55 12.44
N PRO A 602 15.39 5.94 12.29
CA PRO A 602 14.31 5.20 12.89
C PRO A 602 13.97 3.89 12.16
N LEU A 603 14.39 3.69 10.90
CA LEU A 603 14.23 2.41 10.21
C LEU A 603 15.27 1.40 10.69
N LEU A 604 16.51 1.84 10.89
CA LEU A 604 17.57 0.98 11.42
C LEU A 604 17.25 0.54 12.86
N ARG A 605 16.73 1.46 13.69
CA ARG A 605 16.28 1.11 15.05
C ARG A 605 15.12 0.12 15.05
N ASP A 606 14.13 0.30 14.18
CA ASP A 606 13.03 -0.67 14.05
C ASP A 606 13.56 -2.05 13.66
N ALA A 607 14.49 -2.14 12.69
CA ALA A 607 15.11 -3.41 12.30
C ALA A 607 15.86 -4.08 13.45
N LEU A 608 16.63 -3.31 14.23
CA LEU A 608 17.32 -3.81 15.43
C LEU A 608 16.33 -4.35 16.46
N TRP A 609 15.28 -3.61 16.78
CA TRP A 609 14.29 -4.02 17.77
C TRP A 609 13.49 -5.23 17.33
N LEU A 610 12.97 -5.21 16.10
CA LEU A 610 12.13 -6.28 15.57
C LEU A 610 12.88 -7.61 15.50
N VAL A 611 14.11 -7.62 14.96
CA VAL A 611 14.90 -8.85 14.84
C VAL A 611 15.29 -9.45 16.19
N SER A 612 15.35 -8.61 17.23
CA SER A 612 15.78 -9.01 18.58
C SER A 612 14.65 -9.58 19.44
N ILE A 613 13.40 -9.50 18.99
CA ILE A 613 12.22 -10.00 19.74
C ILE A 613 12.39 -11.46 20.17
N PRO A 614 12.79 -12.42 19.30
CA PRO A 614 12.97 -13.81 19.70
C PRO A 614 14.09 -13.97 20.75
N ASP A 615 15.18 -13.21 20.60
CA ASP A 615 16.36 -13.27 21.47
C ASP A 615 16.06 -12.72 22.87
N LEU A 616 15.23 -11.67 22.98
CA LEU A 616 14.78 -11.11 24.25
C LEU A 616 14.00 -12.13 25.12
N ARG A 617 13.25 -13.03 24.47
CA ARG A 617 12.49 -14.09 25.17
C ARG A 617 13.41 -15.22 25.65
N ASN A 618 14.37 -15.62 24.82
CA ASN A 618 15.14 -16.86 24.95
C ASN A 618 16.59 -16.66 25.46
N ALA A 619 16.75 -15.90 26.55
CA ALA A 619 18.03 -15.56 27.18
C ALA A 619 18.94 -14.64 26.33
N PRO A 620 18.69 -13.31 26.34
CA PRO A 620 19.45 -12.37 25.53
C PRO A 620 20.88 -12.20 26.03
N ALA A 621 21.81 -12.00 25.09
CA ALA A 621 23.18 -11.64 25.39
C ALA A 621 23.26 -10.28 26.11
N ARG A 622 24.27 -10.14 26.97
CA ARG A 622 24.53 -8.89 27.73
C ARG A 622 24.67 -7.70 26.79
N GLU A 623 25.40 -7.87 25.70
CA GLU A 623 25.71 -6.85 24.70
C GLU A 623 24.45 -6.38 23.97
N LEU A 624 23.53 -7.30 23.68
CA LEU A 624 22.25 -6.98 23.04
C LEU A 624 21.38 -6.09 23.94
N LEU A 625 21.29 -6.41 25.23
CA LEU A 625 20.51 -5.61 26.18
C LEU A 625 21.05 -4.18 26.27
N LEU A 626 22.38 -4.02 26.40
CA LEU A 626 23.02 -2.70 26.41
C LEU A 626 22.71 -1.92 25.13
N LEU A 627 22.87 -2.57 23.97
CA LEU A 627 22.62 -1.95 22.67
C LEU A 627 21.16 -1.48 22.52
N LEU A 628 20.18 -2.29 22.94
CA LEU A 628 18.76 -1.93 22.87
C LEU A 628 18.42 -0.77 23.83
N MET A 629 18.98 -0.78 25.04
CA MET A 629 18.78 0.29 26.02
C MET A 629 19.31 1.65 25.51
N ASP A 630 20.44 1.65 24.80
CA ASP A 630 21.00 2.86 24.21
C ASP A 630 20.23 3.34 22.95
N ASN A 631 19.35 2.49 22.40
CA ASN A 631 18.65 2.71 21.14
C ASN A 631 17.13 2.53 21.26
N LEU A 632 16.53 3.06 22.34
CA LEU A 632 15.07 3.13 22.48
C LEU A 632 14.40 3.82 21.28
N ARG A 633 13.24 3.31 20.87
CA ARG A 633 12.47 3.87 19.76
C ARG A 633 11.72 5.10 20.23
N VAL A 634 11.87 6.18 19.46
CA VAL A 634 11.21 7.47 19.74
C VAL A 634 9.69 7.32 19.69
N GLY A 635 9.01 7.84 20.72
CA GLY A 635 7.55 7.73 20.90
C GLY A 635 7.08 6.39 21.48
N GLN A 636 8.01 5.50 21.83
CA GLN A 636 7.74 4.18 22.41
C GLN A 636 8.73 3.84 23.55
N GLU A 637 9.50 4.81 24.03
CA GLU A 637 10.57 4.60 24.99
C GLU A 637 10.07 3.89 26.26
N ALA A 638 8.86 4.22 26.74
CA ALA A 638 8.29 3.58 27.90
C ALA A 638 8.05 2.08 27.69
N GLN A 639 7.53 1.69 26.52
CA GLN A 639 7.28 0.27 26.22
C GLN A 639 8.59 -0.49 26.01
N ASP A 640 9.54 0.10 25.29
CA ASP A 640 10.83 -0.52 25.01
C ASP A 640 11.58 -0.83 26.31
N VAL A 641 11.61 0.13 27.24
CA VAL A 641 12.24 -0.07 28.54
C VAL A 641 11.48 -1.11 29.39
N LYS A 642 10.13 -1.12 29.35
CA LYS A 642 9.31 -2.15 30.02
C LYS A 642 9.62 -3.55 29.47
N ASP A 643 9.78 -3.68 28.15
CA ASP A 643 10.11 -4.95 27.50
C ASP A 643 11.51 -5.45 27.85
N LEU A 644 12.46 -4.53 28.13
CA LEU A 644 13.80 -4.89 28.57
C LEU A 644 13.88 -5.26 30.05
N PHE A 645 12.90 -4.89 30.89
CA PHE A 645 13.02 -5.02 32.34
C PHE A 645 13.28 -6.46 32.81
N ASP A 646 12.41 -7.42 32.51
CA ASP A 646 12.59 -8.80 32.99
C ASP A 646 13.85 -9.47 32.42
N PRO A 647 14.18 -9.32 31.11
CA PRO A 647 15.49 -9.71 30.60
C PRO A 647 16.67 -9.07 31.32
N TRP A 648 16.59 -7.77 31.64
CA TRP A 648 17.64 -7.04 32.34
C TRP A 648 17.84 -7.54 33.76
N VAL A 649 16.76 -7.77 34.50
CA VAL A 649 16.81 -8.33 35.86
C VAL A 649 17.53 -9.68 35.86
N ARG A 650 17.27 -10.55 34.87
CA ARG A 650 17.92 -11.85 34.74
C ARG A 650 19.44 -11.75 34.51
N VAL A 651 19.92 -10.71 33.82
CA VAL A 651 21.32 -10.58 33.41
C VAL A 651 22.14 -9.69 34.35
N PHE A 652 21.59 -8.56 34.80
CA PHE A 652 22.29 -7.54 35.58
C PHE A 652 21.75 -7.39 37.02
N GLY A 653 20.62 -8.02 37.33
CA GLY A 653 19.96 -7.93 38.64
C GLY A 653 18.95 -6.77 38.74
N LYS A 654 18.05 -6.89 39.74
CA LYS A 654 16.91 -5.97 39.92
C LYS A 654 17.33 -4.53 40.24
N ALA A 655 18.37 -4.34 41.04
CA ALA A 655 18.84 -3.01 41.42
C ALA A 655 19.34 -2.21 40.20
N ASP A 656 20.11 -2.84 39.31
CA ASP A 656 20.59 -2.19 38.09
C ASP A 656 19.42 -1.90 37.13
N ALA A 657 18.46 -2.83 37.00
CA ALA A 657 17.26 -2.62 36.18
C ALA A 657 16.44 -1.39 36.62
N LEU A 658 16.25 -1.21 37.93
CA LEU A 658 15.54 -0.05 38.49
C LEU A 658 16.32 1.26 38.25
N ALA A 659 17.63 1.27 38.48
CA ALA A 659 18.47 2.45 38.21
C ALA A 659 18.44 2.84 36.72
N ARG A 660 18.39 1.85 35.81
CA ARG A 660 18.29 2.10 34.37
C ARG A 660 16.95 2.69 33.96
N LEU A 661 15.85 2.18 34.52
CA LEU A 661 14.52 2.76 34.34
C LEU A 661 14.47 4.23 34.78
N GLU A 662 15.02 4.56 35.96
CA GLU A 662 15.05 5.93 36.48
C GLU A 662 15.86 6.86 35.58
N ASN A 663 17.05 6.42 35.13
CA ASN A 663 17.87 7.17 34.19
C ASN A 663 17.14 7.39 32.85
N ALA A 664 16.47 6.36 32.33
CA ALA A 664 15.66 6.49 31.12
C ALA A 664 14.57 7.54 31.31
N ALA A 665 13.81 7.49 32.41
CA ALA A 665 12.76 8.47 32.73
C ALA A 665 13.27 9.92 32.87
N GLY A 666 14.55 10.12 33.21
CA GLY A 666 15.19 11.44 33.24
C GLY A 666 15.63 11.94 31.87
N SER A 667 15.86 11.05 30.90
CA SER A 667 16.39 11.36 29.56
C SER A 667 15.33 11.45 28.47
N VAL A 668 14.17 10.81 28.66
CA VAL A 668 13.06 10.83 27.71
C VAL A 668 12.43 12.22 27.66
N LYS A 669 12.34 12.79 26.45
CA LYS A 669 11.82 14.14 26.23
C LYS A 669 10.30 14.23 26.40
N ASP A 670 9.58 13.21 25.94
CA ASP A 670 8.12 13.14 26.06
C ASP A 670 7.75 12.90 27.53
N GLN A 671 7.07 13.87 28.14
CA GLN A 671 6.68 13.81 29.55
C GLN A 671 5.66 12.71 29.86
N ARG A 672 4.84 12.33 28.89
CA ARG A 672 3.91 11.20 29.02
C ARG A 672 4.68 9.89 29.10
N GLN A 673 5.60 9.66 28.17
CA GLN A 673 6.47 8.47 28.17
C GLN A 673 7.32 8.42 29.44
N ALA A 674 7.91 9.55 29.87
CA ALA A 674 8.66 9.62 31.12
C ALA A 674 7.79 9.31 32.36
N GLY A 675 6.55 9.81 32.39
CA GLY A 675 5.56 9.50 33.42
C GLY A 675 5.24 8.01 33.49
N GLU A 676 4.96 7.37 32.36
CA GLU A 676 4.69 5.93 32.27
C GLU A 676 5.86 5.06 32.78
N ILE A 677 7.11 5.51 32.57
CA ILE A 677 8.28 4.80 33.10
C ILE A 677 8.32 4.92 34.63
N ARG A 678 8.09 6.12 35.19
CA ARG A 678 8.10 6.34 36.65
C ARG A 678 7.00 5.55 37.36
N GLU A 679 5.81 5.49 36.79
CA GLU A 679 4.71 4.65 37.29
C GLU A 679 5.10 3.17 37.28
N PHE A 680 5.75 2.70 36.21
CA PHE A 680 6.23 1.33 36.13
C PHE A 680 7.31 1.03 37.17
N VAL A 681 8.29 1.91 37.36
CA VAL A 681 9.31 1.80 38.43
C VAL A 681 8.64 1.61 39.78
N THR A 682 7.66 2.46 40.09
CA THR A 682 6.91 2.42 41.34
C THR A 682 6.20 1.08 41.54
N SER A 683 5.65 0.48 40.47
CA SER A 683 5.01 -0.84 40.52
C SER A 683 5.97 -2.03 40.75
N LYS A 684 7.28 -1.82 40.58
CA LYS A 684 8.31 -2.85 40.69
C LYS A 684 9.10 -2.80 41.99
N HIS A 685 9.03 -1.69 42.72
CA HIS A 685 9.43 -1.63 44.14
C HIS A 685 8.44 -2.43 44.98
#